data_AF-A0A9P1DLK6-F1
#
_entry.id   AF-A0A9P1DLK6-F1
#
_cell.length_a   1.000
_cell.length_b   1.000
_cell.length_c   1.000
_cell.angle_alpha   90.00
_cell.angle_beta   90.00
_cell.angle_gamma   90.00
#
_symmetry.space_group_name_H-M   'P 1'
#
loop_
_entity.id
_entity.type
_entity.pdbx_description
1 polymer ?
#
loop_
_entity_poly.entity_id
_entity_poly.type
_entity_poly.pdbx_seq_one_letter_code
_entity_poly.pdbx_strand_id
1 'polypeptide(L)'
;MAMNAEKSKKLDLLMGRLYTLGAPKFLLYSISLLALNPAIEIFTEAYGFVELFSGEAWTSRCMRNSHVKTASFDIRYGDPDRNPLKQDHMDLCTSAGFSLALLTILNCRWDHFLVVVGLVCSSFVTVSAGTHQRAPWSPFGNLNALFVETGNLLASRVCALILVISCMNGCWILEQPRSTQLMWLPRVRSTFRLLPEVFESSWWMALYGGLTPKRHIAFSNAKTIQILDLGKLLKEVRQRLSKHGYQSTRSYKSKGRKVFSGTRFLKQTQTYPPRFARRVAKYYDRFCTQRVGHCPKEIDPAPEAALAAKRPTAKSKGKSKGNSKGSTTPPPPSRPVATPARKGAVASEEVPTPPQGASGNPAPQKRLRGKVPDDAKDREIAELKKASAKMQAQLEAMMSTHDSSQGDTGSAPAAPSGEGLSQEAKMAKLRRVCEKKPSGKCKVPEDIHLKWKNNNGDDRKDLLELLETSDWDKDTFVAKVQRSVAKTNKLTRTKKRAWHTEESMMKKLDWSKSYIKNVVAYCRKPGHEKLVRKDRYNKKLDKFLVVVEERDSEVSDLEECERHDAVQDSEKPVNFQLKAKGSMEPPDVGATSETDVSEEEEEAKQTNGPKQEYDRFKTFANSLLGRSAKISELIADLEASMEASQKGPETSEGKRVARLVSNLEEATATLDAEHNKCECVKAQVSKLAKLKDNSDPAAAKMITQIDERVSETTISCSKITAIESAAKTMVRNLKKVVKEEK
;
A
#
# COMPACT_ATOMS: atom_id res chain seq x y z
N MET A 1 -21.50 -31.58 8.75
CA MET A 1 -22.36 -30.79 9.66
C MET A 1 -21.57 -30.08 10.76
N ALA A 2 -20.68 -30.74 11.52
CA ALA A 2 -19.94 -30.11 12.63
C ALA A 2 -19.12 -28.84 12.24
N MET A 3 -18.52 -28.82 11.05
CA MET A 3 -17.75 -27.67 10.55
C MET A 3 -18.59 -26.38 10.38
N ASN A 4 -19.92 -26.51 10.24
CA ASN A 4 -20.81 -25.35 10.18
C ASN A 4 -21.12 -24.77 11.57
N ALA A 5 -21.12 -25.60 12.62
CA ALA A 5 -21.41 -25.15 13.98
C ALA A 5 -20.30 -24.24 14.54
N GLU A 6 -19.02 -24.59 14.32
CA GLU A 6 -17.90 -23.75 14.75
C GLU A 6 -17.88 -22.41 14.00
N LYS A 7 -18.11 -22.43 12.67
CA LYS A 7 -18.22 -21.23 11.85
C LYS A 7 -19.36 -20.33 12.33
N SER A 8 -20.53 -20.89 12.63
CA SER A 8 -21.66 -20.16 13.20
C SER A 8 -21.28 -19.52 14.53
N LYS A 9 -20.67 -20.29 15.45
CA LYS A 9 -20.23 -19.76 16.75
C LYS A 9 -19.22 -18.61 16.63
N LYS A 10 -18.25 -18.71 15.71
CA LYS A 10 -17.28 -17.63 15.42
C LYS A 10 -17.99 -16.41 14.83
N LEU A 11 -18.94 -16.61 13.93
CA LEU A 11 -19.76 -15.54 13.35
C LEU A 11 -20.60 -14.83 14.42
N ASP A 12 -21.34 -15.57 15.24
CA ASP A 12 -22.19 -15.04 16.30
C ASP A 12 -21.37 -14.24 17.31
N LEU A 13 -20.20 -14.76 17.69
CA LEU A 13 -19.25 -14.06 18.56
C LEU A 13 -18.72 -12.77 17.91
N LEU A 14 -18.37 -12.80 16.62
CA LEU A 14 -17.91 -11.62 15.89
C LEU A 14 -19.01 -10.55 15.83
N MET A 15 -20.22 -10.95 15.44
CA MET A 15 -21.36 -10.06 15.26
C MET A 15 -21.80 -9.46 16.60
N GLY A 16 -21.87 -10.27 17.66
CA GLY A 16 -22.14 -9.80 19.02
C GLY A 16 -21.13 -8.75 19.47
N ARG A 17 -19.82 -9.02 19.30
CA ARG A 17 -18.76 -8.05 19.66
C ARG A 17 -18.84 -6.76 18.84
N LEU A 18 -19.05 -6.85 17.53
CA LEU A 18 -19.21 -5.67 16.68
C LEU A 18 -20.43 -4.86 17.07
N TYR A 19 -21.55 -5.51 17.38
CA TYR A 19 -22.77 -4.87 17.87
C TYR A 19 -22.53 -4.15 19.20
N THR A 20 -21.90 -4.81 20.18
CA THR A 20 -21.54 -4.20 21.48
C THR A 20 -20.61 -3.00 21.33
N LEU A 21 -19.66 -3.04 20.39
CA LEU A 21 -18.80 -1.90 20.08
C LEU A 21 -19.51 -0.76 19.34
N GLY A 22 -20.79 -0.91 18.97
CA GLY A 22 -21.51 0.10 18.18
C GLY A 22 -20.97 0.22 16.76
N ALA A 23 -20.52 -0.90 16.16
CA ALA A 23 -20.03 -0.91 14.80
C ALA A 23 -21.11 -0.45 13.80
N PRO A 24 -20.73 0.22 12.70
CA PRO A 24 -21.69 0.67 11.70
C PRO A 24 -22.51 -0.48 11.10
N LYS A 25 -23.82 -0.30 10.94
CA LYS A 25 -24.72 -1.34 10.39
C LYS A 25 -24.27 -1.91 9.04
N PHE A 26 -23.71 -1.08 8.14
CA PHE A 26 -23.23 -1.56 6.84
C PHE A 26 -22.11 -2.60 6.96
N LEU A 27 -21.27 -2.51 8.01
CA LEU A 27 -20.21 -3.48 8.25
C LEU A 27 -20.80 -4.82 8.68
N LEU A 28 -21.79 -4.80 9.58
CA LEU A 28 -22.54 -5.99 10.00
C LEU A 28 -23.18 -6.67 8.77
N TYR A 29 -23.88 -5.90 7.93
CA TYR A 29 -24.49 -6.44 6.71
C TYR A 29 -23.45 -7.01 5.74
N SER A 30 -22.30 -6.36 5.58
CA SER A 30 -21.22 -6.85 4.69
C SER A 30 -20.69 -8.21 5.15
N ILE A 31 -20.50 -8.39 6.46
CA ILE A 31 -20.05 -9.66 7.05
C ILE A 31 -21.13 -10.74 6.89
N SER A 32 -22.40 -10.42 7.18
CA SER A 32 -23.52 -11.35 6.99
C SER A 32 -23.65 -11.81 5.54
N LEU A 33 -23.53 -10.91 4.56
CA LEU A 33 -23.59 -11.27 3.14
C LEU A 33 -22.44 -12.19 2.73
N LEU A 34 -21.21 -11.96 3.23
CA LEU A 34 -20.09 -12.86 2.99
C LEU A 34 -20.31 -14.24 3.64
N ALA A 35 -20.88 -14.27 4.84
CA ALA A 35 -21.13 -15.51 5.59
C ALA A 35 -22.27 -16.35 5.01
N LEU A 36 -23.30 -15.70 4.46
CA LEU A 36 -24.46 -16.37 3.85
C LEU A 36 -24.19 -16.89 2.45
N ASN A 37 -23.10 -16.48 1.81
CA ASN A 37 -22.75 -16.93 0.48
C ASN A 37 -22.04 -18.30 0.54
N PRO A 38 -22.66 -19.40 0.06
CA PRO A 38 -22.07 -20.73 0.16
C PRO A 38 -20.81 -20.92 -0.68
N ALA A 39 -20.57 -20.05 -1.67
CA ALA A 39 -19.35 -20.08 -2.49
C ALA A 39 -18.15 -19.42 -1.78
N ILE A 40 -18.35 -18.78 -0.63
CA ILE A 40 -17.32 -18.05 0.10
C ILE A 40 -17.03 -18.79 1.41
N GLU A 41 -15.80 -19.28 1.55
CA GLU A 41 -15.35 -19.82 2.82
C GLU A 41 -14.79 -18.71 3.73
N ILE A 42 -15.37 -18.59 4.91
CA ILE A 42 -14.88 -17.73 6.00
C ILE A 42 -14.37 -18.56 7.17
N PHE A 43 -13.53 -17.95 8.01
CA PHE A 43 -12.90 -18.55 9.20
C PHE A 43 -12.07 -19.81 8.91
N THR A 44 -11.41 -19.87 7.75
CA THR A 44 -10.51 -20.97 7.38
C THR A 44 -9.15 -20.91 8.07
N GLU A 45 -8.84 -19.80 8.76
CA GLU A 45 -7.55 -19.54 9.43
C GLU A 45 -6.34 -19.65 8.48
N ALA A 46 -6.55 -19.30 7.21
CA ALA A 46 -5.54 -19.31 6.16
C ALA A 46 -4.35 -18.39 6.43
N TYR A 47 -4.53 -17.32 7.20
CA TYR A 47 -3.51 -16.28 7.38
C TYR A 47 -3.17 -16.00 8.85
N GLY A 48 -1.87 -15.89 9.16
CA GLY A 48 -1.38 -15.30 10.41
C GLY A 48 -1.03 -13.82 10.26
N PHE A 49 -0.77 -13.36 9.03
CA PHE A 49 -0.37 -11.99 8.77
C PHE A 49 -1.04 -11.41 7.54
N VAL A 50 -1.47 -10.15 7.61
CA VAL A 50 -2.03 -9.41 6.47
C VAL A 50 -1.34 -8.05 6.36
N GLU A 51 -0.88 -7.70 5.16
CA GLU A 51 -0.32 -6.37 4.86
C GLU A 51 -1.26 -5.62 3.90
N LEU A 52 -1.98 -4.62 4.43
CA LEU A 52 -2.80 -3.72 3.62
C LEU A 52 -1.96 -2.53 3.14
N PHE A 53 -2.11 -2.18 1.85
CA PHE A 53 -1.27 -1.21 1.14
C PHE A 53 0.20 -1.67 1.11
N SER A 54 0.42 -2.92 0.74
CA SER A 54 1.73 -3.57 0.88
C SER A 54 2.81 -3.02 -0.03
N GLY A 55 2.47 -2.37 -1.15
CA GLY A 55 3.41 -1.85 -2.14
C GLY A 55 4.36 -2.92 -2.65
N GLU A 56 5.58 -2.98 -2.10
CA GLU A 56 6.59 -4.01 -2.42
C GLU A 56 6.46 -5.29 -1.57
N ALA A 57 5.52 -5.32 -0.61
CA ALA A 57 5.26 -6.41 0.32
C ALA A 57 6.48 -6.87 1.14
N TRP A 58 7.36 -5.94 1.53
CA TRP A 58 8.54 -6.29 2.32
C TRP A 58 8.18 -6.92 3.66
N THR A 59 7.11 -6.47 4.31
CA THR A 59 6.68 -7.02 5.61
C THR A 59 6.15 -8.43 5.43
N SER A 60 5.27 -8.66 4.46
CA SER A 60 4.80 -10.01 4.14
C SER A 60 5.92 -10.96 3.75
N ARG A 61 6.92 -10.52 2.96
CA ARG A 61 8.10 -11.35 2.63
C ARG A 61 8.84 -11.77 3.91
N CYS A 62 9.14 -10.84 4.81
CA CYS A 62 9.83 -11.16 6.06
C CYS A 62 9.01 -12.08 6.99
N MET A 63 7.68 -11.97 6.95
CA MET A 63 6.76 -12.84 7.68
C MET A 63 6.74 -14.26 7.11
N ARG A 64 6.73 -14.42 5.78
CA ARG A 64 6.88 -15.74 5.13
C ARG A 64 8.20 -16.40 5.48
N ASN A 65 9.30 -15.64 5.50
CA ASN A 65 10.60 -16.15 5.94
C ASN A 65 10.62 -16.56 7.43
N SER A 66 9.63 -16.14 8.20
CA SER A 66 9.40 -16.57 9.59
C SER A 66 8.31 -17.65 9.70
N HIS A 67 7.99 -18.32 8.58
CA HIS A 67 6.95 -19.35 8.44
C HIS A 67 5.54 -18.91 8.84
N VAL A 68 5.23 -17.61 8.77
CA VAL A 68 3.88 -17.09 8.99
C VAL A 68 3.16 -17.03 7.64
N LYS A 69 1.97 -17.66 7.54
CA LYS A 69 1.13 -17.57 6.34
C LYS A 69 0.64 -16.12 6.15
N THR A 70 0.84 -15.55 4.97
CA THR A 70 0.61 -14.13 4.71
C THR A 70 -0.39 -13.86 3.60
N ALA A 71 -1.15 -12.77 3.71
CA ALA A 71 -1.81 -12.11 2.58
C ALA A 71 -1.24 -10.69 2.38
N SER A 72 -1.09 -10.26 1.13
CA SER A 72 -0.65 -8.90 0.77
C SER A 72 -1.70 -8.26 -0.12
N PHE A 73 -2.20 -7.09 0.28
CA PHE A 73 -3.28 -6.40 -0.41
C PHE A 73 -2.79 -5.02 -0.88
N ASP A 74 -2.72 -4.82 -2.19
CA ASP A 74 -2.36 -3.54 -2.81
C ASP A 74 -2.92 -3.49 -4.24
N ILE A 75 -3.36 -2.31 -4.67
CA ILE A 75 -3.88 -2.08 -6.03
C ILE A 75 -2.86 -2.49 -7.11
N ARG A 76 -1.57 -2.49 -6.81
CA ARG A 76 -0.51 -2.95 -7.72
C ARG A 76 -0.58 -4.43 -8.07
N TYR A 77 -1.29 -5.23 -7.29
CA TYR A 77 -1.50 -6.65 -7.56
C TYR A 77 -2.82 -6.92 -8.30
N GLY A 78 -3.63 -5.88 -8.50
CA GLY A 78 -4.77 -5.93 -9.38
C GLY A 78 -4.35 -5.96 -10.85
N ASP A 79 -5.28 -6.36 -11.71
CA ASP A 79 -5.12 -6.31 -13.16
C ASP A 79 -6.11 -5.30 -13.73
N PRO A 80 -5.78 -4.00 -13.75
CA PRO A 80 -6.69 -2.95 -14.21
C PRO A 80 -6.92 -2.99 -15.73
N ASP A 81 -6.06 -3.66 -16.49
CA ASP A 81 -6.04 -3.59 -17.95
C ASP A 81 -6.90 -4.67 -18.62
N ARG A 82 -7.28 -5.74 -17.91
CA ARG A 82 -8.00 -6.86 -18.54
C ARG A 82 -9.49 -6.61 -18.81
N ASN A 83 -10.16 -5.73 -18.09
CA ASN A 83 -11.55 -5.34 -18.39
C ASN A 83 -12.00 -4.09 -17.60
N PRO A 84 -12.25 -2.93 -18.23
CA PRO A 84 -12.70 -1.72 -17.53
C PRO A 84 -14.09 -1.86 -16.86
N LEU A 85 -14.86 -2.90 -17.21
CA LEU A 85 -16.15 -3.20 -16.58
C LEU A 85 -16.01 -4.02 -15.29
N LYS A 86 -14.86 -4.67 -15.06
CA LYS A 86 -14.63 -5.48 -13.86
C LYS A 86 -14.02 -4.60 -12.77
N GLN A 87 -14.65 -4.59 -11.59
CA GLN A 87 -14.06 -3.88 -10.45
C GLN A 87 -12.73 -4.52 -10.06
N ASP A 88 -11.72 -3.69 -9.82
CA ASP A 88 -10.45 -4.15 -9.27
C ASP A 88 -10.66 -4.58 -7.81
N HIS A 89 -10.55 -5.88 -7.57
CA HIS A 89 -10.69 -6.52 -6.26
C HIS A 89 -9.48 -6.27 -5.37
N MET A 90 -8.38 -5.71 -5.90
CA MET A 90 -7.22 -5.28 -5.12
C MET A 90 -7.25 -3.77 -4.82
N ASP A 91 -8.24 -3.04 -5.33
CA ASP A 91 -8.47 -1.64 -4.98
C ASP A 91 -9.43 -1.52 -3.79
N LEU A 92 -8.89 -1.10 -2.64
CA LEU A 92 -9.68 -0.85 -1.43
C LEU A 92 -10.66 0.34 -1.56
N CYS A 93 -10.76 1.01 -2.71
CA CYS A 93 -11.81 2.00 -3.01
C CYS A 93 -13.06 1.37 -3.67
N THR A 94 -12.95 0.18 -4.27
CA THR A 94 -14.09 -0.52 -4.90
C THR A 94 -14.81 -1.41 -3.89
N SER A 95 -16.13 -1.63 -4.06
CA SER A 95 -16.86 -2.53 -3.16
C SER A 95 -16.28 -3.94 -3.18
N ALA A 96 -15.89 -4.44 -4.36
CA ALA A 96 -15.19 -5.71 -4.51
C ALA A 96 -13.90 -5.79 -3.68
N GLY A 97 -13.04 -4.76 -3.73
CA GLY A 97 -11.79 -4.78 -2.99
C GLY A 97 -11.95 -4.61 -1.49
N PHE A 98 -12.96 -3.87 -1.04
CA PHE A 98 -13.31 -3.87 0.39
C PHE A 98 -13.81 -5.23 0.86
N SER A 99 -14.69 -5.88 0.08
CA SER A 99 -15.16 -7.24 0.39
C SER A 99 -14.03 -8.26 0.41
N LEU A 100 -13.08 -8.19 -0.53
CA LEU A 100 -11.91 -9.08 -0.52
C LEU A 100 -11.00 -8.83 0.68
N ALA A 101 -10.73 -7.57 1.03
CA ALA A 101 -9.94 -7.24 2.21
C ALA A 101 -10.63 -7.71 3.51
N LEU A 102 -11.96 -7.57 3.60
CA LEU A 102 -12.76 -8.06 4.70
C LEU A 102 -12.70 -9.60 4.77
N LEU A 103 -12.91 -10.30 3.65
CA LEU A 103 -12.80 -11.75 3.55
C LEU A 103 -11.41 -12.26 3.96
N THR A 104 -10.36 -11.56 3.54
CA THR A 104 -8.96 -11.87 3.92
C THR A 104 -8.78 -11.80 5.43
N ILE A 105 -9.34 -10.78 6.09
CA ILE A 105 -9.31 -10.64 7.55
C ILE A 105 -10.16 -11.72 8.24
N LEU A 106 -11.35 -12.03 7.73
CA LEU A 106 -12.21 -13.10 8.26
C LEU A 106 -11.56 -14.49 8.17
N ASN A 107 -10.62 -14.68 7.24
CA ASN A 107 -9.83 -15.89 7.10
C ASN A 107 -8.48 -15.84 7.85
N CYS A 108 -8.25 -14.82 8.69
CA CYS A 108 -7.11 -14.86 9.61
C CYS A 108 -7.36 -15.85 10.76
N ARG A 109 -6.27 -16.35 11.34
CA ARG A 109 -6.30 -17.19 12.54
C ARG A 109 -6.94 -16.44 13.70
N TRP A 110 -8.00 -17.00 14.30
CA TRP A 110 -8.66 -16.37 15.43
C TRP A 110 -7.70 -16.21 16.62
N ASP A 111 -7.77 -15.09 17.34
CA ASP A 111 -6.90 -14.76 18.49
C ASP A 111 -5.38 -14.62 18.22
N HIS A 112 -4.84 -14.97 17.05
CA HIS A 112 -3.38 -14.98 16.83
C HIS A 112 -2.98 -14.59 15.41
N PHE A 113 -3.23 -13.33 15.07
CA PHE A 113 -2.81 -12.75 13.80
C PHE A 113 -2.43 -11.27 13.93
N LEU A 114 -1.71 -10.76 12.94
CA LEU A 114 -1.27 -9.36 12.86
C LEU A 114 -1.62 -8.76 11.50
N VAL A 115 -2.25 -7.58 11.51
CA VAL A 115 -2.50 -6.78 10.31
C VAL A 115 -1.67 -5.50 10.33
N VAL A 116 -0.86 -5.26 9.30
CA VAL A 116 -0.13 -4.00 9.11
C VAL A 116 -0.81 -3.19 8.02
N VAL A 117 -1.06 -1.91 8.30
CA VAL A 117 -1.77 -0.98 7.41
C VAL A 117 -0.90 0.23 7.12
N GLY A 118 -0.35 0.28 5.90
CA GLY A 118 0.44 1.40 5.38
C GLY A 118 -0.41 2.41 4.61
N LEU A 119 -1.45 2.97 5.24
CA LEU A 119 -2.46 3.79 4.54
C LEU A 119 -1.82 4.93 3.69
N VAL A 120 -2.36 5.17 2.50
CA VAL A 120 -1.82 6.16 1.54
C VAL A 120 -1.73 7.55 2.17
N CYS A 121 -0.50 7.99 2.44
CA CYS A 121 -0.27 9.20 3.24
C CYS A 121 -0.40 10.52 2.46
N SER A 122 -0.47 10.50 1.12
CA SER A 122 -0.50 11.71 0.28
C SER A 122 -1.69 12.64 0.59
N SER A 123 -2.79 12.08 1.07
CA SER A 123 -4.02 12.80 1.47
C SER A 123 -3.94 13.42 2.87
N PHE A 124 -2.92 13.07 3.67
CA PHE A 124 -2.87 13.38 5.10
C PHE A 124 -1.60 14.09 5.56
N VAL A 125 -0.53 14.12 4.76
CA VAL A 125 0.75 14.72 5.18
C VAL A 125 0.80 16.23 4.97
N THR A 126 1.49 16.94 5.86
CA THR A 126 1.70 18.40 5.78
C THR A 126 2.23 18.89 4.43
N VAL A 127 3.01 18.08 3.70
CA VAL A 127 3.52 18.43 2.36
C VAL A 127 2.38 18.71 1.39
N SER A 128 1.24 18.02 1.53
CA SER A 128 0.05 18.18 0.70
C SER A 128 -0.98 19.12 1.33
N ALA A 129 -0.66 19.81 2.44
CA ALA A 129 -1.64 20.60 3.20
C ALA A 129 -2.28 21.75 2.43
N GLY A 130 -1.52 22.38 1.53
CA GLY A 130 -2.07 23.42 0.66
C GLY A 130 -3.11 22.87 -0.33
N THR A 131 -2.98 21.60 -0.74
CA THR A 131 -3.87 20.98 -1.72
C THR A 131 -5.07 20.32 -1.07
N HIS A 132 -4.85 19.50 -0.03
CA HIS A 132 -5.95 18.81 0.65
C HIS A 132 -6.71 19.73 1.62
N GLN A 133 -6.15 20.88 2.03
CA GLN A 133 -6.82 21.89 2.87
C GLN A 133 -7.48 21.32 4.13
N ARG A 134 -6.87 20.30 4.73
CA ARG A 134 -7.39 19.70 5.96
C ARG A 134 -6.94 20.58 7.12
N ALA A 135 -7.83 20.73 8.09
CA ALA A 135 -7.61 21.45 9.33
C ALA A 135 -8.41 20.76 10.46
N PRO A 136 -8.14 21.02 11.75
CA PRO A 136 -8.96 20.49 12.83
C PRO A 136 -10.46 20.80 12.69
N TRP A 137 -10.81 21.98 12.15
CA TRP A 137 -12.19 22.42 11.88
C TRP A 137 -12.70 22.05 10.47
N SER A 138 -11.82 21.57 9.59
CA SER A 138 -12.17 21.03 8.27
C SER A 138 -11.45 19.70 8.07
N PRO A 139 -11.81 18.66 8.82
CA PRO A 139 -11.03 17.44 8.88
C PRO A 139 -11.10 16.65 7.56
N PHE A 140 -12.20 16.79 6.81
CA PHE A 140 -12.40 16.14 5.52
C PHE A 140 -11.64 16.82 4.37
N GLY A 141 -11.18 18.07 4.57
CA GLY A 141 -10.40 18.82 3.59
C GLY A 141 -11.21 19.26 2.37
N ASN A 142 -10.50 19.58 1.28
CA ASN A 142 -11.09 19.96 -0.01
C ASN A 142 -11.59 18.72 -0.76
N LEU A 143 -12.88 18.43 -0.65
CA LEU A 143 -13.51 17.29 -1.33
C LEU A 143 -13.53 17.39 -2.86
N ASN A 144 -13.28 18.57 -3.43
CA ASN A 144 -13.17 18.71 -4.89
C ASN A 144 -11.87 18.11 -5.45
N ALA A 145 -10.90 17.77 -4.59
CA ALA A 145 -9.70 17.07 -4.99
C ALA A 145 -9.88 15.57 -4.81
N LEU A 146 -9.91 14.81 -5.92
CA LEU A 146 -10.20 13.37 -5.93
C LEU A 146 -9.38 12.55 -4.94
N PHE A 147 -8.08 12.84 -4.76
CA PHE A 147 -7.23 12.13 -3.79
C PHE A 147 -7.60 12.40 -2.31
N VAL A 148 -8.31 13.50 -2.04
CA VAL A 148 -8.84 13.85 -0.71
C VAL A 148 -10.05 12.99 -0.40
N GLU A 149 -10.99 12.91 -1.35
CA GLU A 149 -12.16 12.04 -1.29
C GLU A 149 -11.74 10.56 -1.17
N THR A 150 -10.84 10.12 -2.04
CA THR A 150 -10.24 8.76 -2.02
C THR A 150 -9.59 8.49 -0.66
N GLY A 151 -8.81 9.43 -0.13
CA GLY A 151 -8.22 9.31 1.20
C GLY A 151 -9.27 9.15 2.30
N ASN A 152 -10.35 9.93 2.27
CA ASN A 152 -11.46 9.82 3.23
C ASN A 152 -12.13 8.44 3.17
N LEU A 153 -12.38 7.93 1.96
CA LEU A 153 -12.95 6.61 1.74
C LEU A 153 -12.05 5.50 2.28
N LEU A 154 -10.76 5.51 1.90
CA LEU A 154 -9.77 4.54 2.37
C LEU A 154 -9.64 4.55 3.89
N ALA A 155 -9.54 5.73 4.51
CA ALA A 155 -9.49 5.85 5.97
C ALA A 155 -10.75 5.27 6.64
N SER A 156 -11.92 5.49 6.04
CA SER A 156 -13.19 4.96 6.57
C SER A 156 -13.26 3.44 6.50
N ARG A 157 -12.80 2.85 5.39
CA ARG A 157 -12.75 1.39 5.20
C ARG A 157 -11.73 0.76 6.12
N VAL A 158 -10.54 1.34 6.26
CA VAL A 158 -9.54 0.90 7.24
C VAL A 158 -10.09 0.94 8.66
N CYS A 159 -10.84 1.98 9.04
CA CYS A 159 -11.50 2.04 10.35
C CYS A 159 -12.46 0.85 10.57
N ALA A 160 -13.28 0.54 9.57
CA ALA A 160 -14.17 -0.62 9.62
C ALA A 160 -13.39 -1.94 9.76
N LEU A 161 -12.32 -2.13 8.98
CA LEU A 161 -11.46 -3.31 9.09
C LEU A 161 -10.78 -3.42 10.46
N ILE A 162 -10.32 -2.31 11.05
CA ILE A 162 -9.73 -2.29 12.40
C ILE A 162 -10.74 -2.77 13.46
N LEU A 163 -12.02 -2.42 13.34
CA LEU A 163 -13.06 -2.92 14.25
C LEU A 163 -13.20 -4.44 14.14
N VAL A 164 -13.23 -4.98 12.91
CA VAL A 164 -13.29 -6.44 12.67
C VAL A 164 -12.06 -7.14 13.24
N ILE A 165 -10.86 -6.63 12.93
CA ILE A 165 -9.60 -7.18 13.45
C ILE A 165 -9.63 -7.22 14.98
N SER A 166 -10.08 -6.13 15.62
CA SER A 166 -10.15 -6.06 17.09
C SER A 166 -11.19 -7.02 17.67
N CYS A 167 -12.36 -7.19 17.03
CA CYS A 167 -13.41 -8.11 17.49
C CYS A 167 -13.03 -9.58 17.31
N MET A 168 -12.21 -9.90 16.31
CA MET A 168 -11.59 -11.23 16.14
C MET A 168 -10.38 -11.45 17.05
N ASN A 169 -10.13 -10.51 17.98
CA ASN A 169 -8.96 -10.47 18.84
C ASN A 169 -7.64 -10.56 18.06
N GLY A 170 -7.53 -9.90 16.90
CA GLY A 170 -6.27 -9.72 16.18
C GLY A 170 -5.48 -8.52 16.67
N CYS A 171 -4.21 -8.45 16.29
CA CYS A 171 -3.39 -7.25 16.43
C CYS A 171 -3.42 -6.44 15.13
N TRP A 172 -3.42 -5.10 15.23
CA TRP A 172 -3.28 -4.23 14.07
C TRP A 172 -2.22 -3.15 14.29
N ILE A 173 -1.60 -2.69 13.20
CA ILE A 173 -0.68 -1.55 13.18
C ILE A 173 -1.14 -0.60 12.08
N LEU A 174 -1.59 0.60 12.44
CA LEU A 174 -1.88 1.67 11.49
C LEU A 174 -0.70 2.65 11.45
N GLU A 175 0.09 2.57 10.38
CA GLU A 175 1.30 3.36 10.21
C GLU A 175 1.05 4.60 9.34
N GLN A 176 1.63 5.73 9.75
CA GLN A 176 1.64 6.99 9.00
C GLN A 176 2.94 7.79 9.20
N PRO A 177 3.25 8.74 8.31
CA PRO A 177 4.26 9.76 8.61
C PRO A 177 3.85 10.59 9.84
N ARG A 178 4.82 11.02 10.69
CA ARG A 178 4.54 11.78 11.92
C ARG A 178 3.78 13.09 11.67
N SER A 179 3.92 13.65 10.47
CA SER A 179 3.24 14.87 10.03
C SER A 179 1.79 14.61 9.54
N THR A 180 1.24 13.43 9.81
CA THR A 180 -0.11 13.05 9.36
C THR A 180 -1.19 13.86 10.06
N GLN A 181 -2.22 14.17 9.31
CA GLN A 181 -3.47 14.81 9.75
C GLN A 181 -4.63 13.81 9.75
N LEU A 182 -4.34 12.51 9.54
CA LEU A 182 -5.31 11.42 9.57
C LEU A 182 -6.13 11.44 10.87
N MET A 183 -5.48 11.78 11.99
CA MET A 183 -6.10 11.87 13.32
C MET A 183 -7.16 12.96 13.45
N TRP A 184 -7.27 13.89 12.50
CA TRP A 184 -8.33 14.88 12.51
C TRP A 184 -9.66 14.30 12.01
N LEU A 185 -9.63 13.20 11.24
CA LEU A 185 -10.85 12.58 10.73
C LEU A 185 -11.75 12.10 11.88
N PRO A 186 -13.03 12.53 11.91
CA PRO A 186 -13.97 12.08 12.93
C PRO A 186 -14.07 10.56 13.01
N ARG A 187 -14.06 9.87 11.86
CA ARG A 187 -14.18 8.40 11.79
C ARG A 187 -13.01 7.68 12.46
N VAL A 188 -11.78 8.16 12.29
CA VAL A 188 -10.59 7.60 12.95
C VAL A 188 -10.69 7.81 14.46
N ARG A 189 -11.06 9.02 14.89
CA ARG A 189 -11.23 9.35 16.32
C ARG A 189 -12.34 8.53 16.97
N SER A 190 -13.49 8.41 16.31
CA SER A 190 -14.61 7.59 16.79
C SER A 190 -14.19 6.13 16.91
N THR A 191 -13.53 5.57 15.89
CA THR A 191 -13.03 4.19 15.93
C THR A 191 -12.08 3.99 17.12
N PHE A 192 -11.11 4.88 17.34
CA PHE A 192 -10.18 4.76 18.46
C PHE A 192 -10.84 4.92 19.83
N ARG A 193 -11.96 5.63 19.93
CA ARG A 193 -12.75 5.73 21.18
C ARG A 193 -13.58 4.49 21.47
N LEU A 194 -13.97 3.74 20.43
CA LEU A 194 -14.69 2.48 20.60
C LEU A 194 -13.76 1.34 21.06
N LEU A 195 -12.47 1.45 20.78
CA LEU A 195 -11.50 0.43 21.17
C LEU A 195 -11.04 0.62 22.63
N PRO A 196 -10.81 -0.47 23.38
CA PRO A 196 -10.44 -0.38 24.81
C PRO A 196 -9.18 0.46 25.05
N GLU A 197 -8.13 0.23 24.27
CA GLU A 197 -6.88 0.97 24.37
C GLU A 197 -6.16 1.01 23.02
N VAL A 198 -5.55 2.16 22.71
CA VAL A 198 -4.74 2.37 21.51
C VAL A 198 -3.39 2.97 21.91
N PHE A 199 -2.32 2.23 21.64
CA PHE A 199 -0.95 2.66 21.86
C PHE A 199 -0.41 3.42 20.66
N GLU A 200 0.42 4.42 20.94
CA GLU A 200 1.15 5.19 19.94
C GLU A 200 2.65 4.92 20.07
N SER A 201 3.34 4.80 18.94
CA SER A 201 4.80 4.82 18.87
C SER A 201 5.26 5.67 17.70
N SER A 202 6.48 6.20 17.76
CA SER A 202 7.05 7.01 16.70
C SER A 202 8.53 6.74 16.57
N TRP A 203 9.02 6.65 15.34
CA TRP A 203 10.41 6.28 15.07
C TRP A 203 10.95 6.95 13.82
N TRP A 204 12.26 6.88 13.62
CA TRP A 204 12.92 7.39 12.43
C TRP A 204 13.14 6.25 11.43
N MET A 205 12.60 6.36 10.22
CA MET A 205 12.82 5.36 9.17
C MET A 205 14.29 5.18 8.80
N ALA A 206 15.08 6.24 8.93
CA ALA A 206 16.53 6.19 8.79
C ALA A 206 17.23 5.16 9.70
N LEU A 207 16.70 4.90 10.91
CA LEU A 207 17.29 3.90 11.82
C LEU A 207 17.05 2.46 11.32
N TYR A 208 16.03 2.28 10.47
CA TYR A 208 15.77 1.04 9.74
C TYR A 208 16.44 1.01 8.35
N GLY A 209 17.31 1.97 8.03
CA GLY A 209 17.98 2.04 6.73
C GLY A 209 17.15 2.75 5.64
N GLY A 210 16.10 3.49 6.01
CA GLY A 210 15.40 4.37 5.08
C GLY A 210 16.30 5.47 4.51
N LEU A 211 16.09 5.83 3.24
CA LEU A 211 16.92 6.79 2.50
C LEU A 211 16.85 8.23 3.05
N THR A 212 15.77 8.56 3.76
CA THR A 212 15.57 9.89 4.34
C THR A 212 15.30 9.78 5.84
N PRO A 213 15.64 10.81 6.62
CA PRO A 213 15.30 10.87 8.04
C PRO A 213 13.82 11.22 8.22
N LYS A 214 12.92 10.47 7.58
CA LYS A 214 11.47 10.65 7.74
C LYS A 214 11.05 10.04 9.07
N ARG A 215 10.33 10.82 9.87
CA ARG A 215 9.75 10.35 11.13
C ARG A 215 8.37 9.77 10.87
N HIS A 216 8.14 8.56 11.36
CA HIS A 216 6.88 7.84 11.26
C HIS A 216 6.22 7.79 12.65
N ILE A 217 4.92 7.56 12.64
CA ILE A 217 4.05 7.34 13.80
C ILE A 217 3.19 6.12 13.47
N ALA A 218 2.92 5.27 14.45
CA ALA A 218 1.91 4.24 14.29
C ALA A 218 1.06 4.08 15.54
N PHE A 219 -0.14 3.57 15.29
CA PHE A 219 -1.15 3.25 16.28
C PHE A 219 -1.38 1.74 16.28
N SER A 220 -1.64 1.15 17.44
CA SER A 220 -1.89 -0.28 17.59
C SER A 220 -2.69 -0.58 18.85
N ASN A 221 -3.41 -1.70 18.88
CA ASN A 221 -4.00 -2.25 20.10
C ASN A 221 -3.00 -3.07 20.96
N ALA A 222 -1.71 -3.12 20.58
CA ALA A 222 -0.66 -3.80 21.33
C ALA A 222 0.47 -2.84 21.75
N LYS A 223 0.82 -2.87 23.03
CA LYS A 223 1.92 -2.06 23.61
C LYS A 223 3.27 -2.38 22.97
N THR A 224 3.39 -3.58 22.41
CA THR A 224 4.52 -4.05 21.59
C THR A 224 4.95 -3.05 20.52
N ILE A 225 4.05 -2.20 20.01
CA ILE A 225 4.40 -1.15 19.02
C ILE A 225 5.55 -0.22 19.47
N GLN A 226 5.77 -0.06 20.77
CA GLN A 226 6.84 0.77 21.33
C GLN A 226 8.25 0.26 20.95
N ILE A 227 8.41 -1.04 20.67
CA ILE A 227 9.71 -1.62 20.30
C ILE A 227 10.22 -1.16 18.93
N LEU A 228 9.33 -0.53 18.13
CA LEU A 228 9.65 0.04 16.83
C LEU A 228 10.39 1.38 16.98
N ASP A 229 10.33 2.04 18.14
CA ASP A 229 11.17 3.19 18.44
C ASP A 229 12.58 2.75 18.82
N LEU A 230 13.53 2.95 17.88
CA LEU A 230 14.96 2.72 18.10
C LEU A 230 15.67 3.92 18.73
N GLY A 231 14.92 4.93 19.16
CA GLY A 231 15.41 6.12 19.83
C GLY A 231 15.66 7.31 18.92
N LYS A 232 16.44 8.26 19.42
CA LYS A 232 16.72 9.53 18.73
C LYS A 232 17.67 9.31 17.55
N LEU A 233 17.37 9.93 16.42
CA LEU A 233 18.29 9.97 15.28
C LEU A 233 19.51 10.83 15.63
N LEU A 234 20.69 10.21 15.69
CA LEU A 234 21.96 10.88 15.95
C LEU A 234 22.30 11.92 14.86
N LYS A 235 22.98 12.99 15.26
CA LYS A 235 23.35 14.11 14.37
C LYS A 235 24.23 13.63 13.22
N GLU A 236 25.13 12.70 13.50
CA GLU A 236 26.08 12.10 12.55
C GLU A 236 25.34 11.30 11.48
N VAL A 237 24.29 10.56 11.86
CA VAL A 237 23.44 9.81 10.92
C VAL A 237 22.69 10.77 10.02
N ARG A 238 22.12 11.85 10.58
CA ARG A 238 21.44 12.90 9.80
C ARG A 238 22.40 13.59 8.82
N GLN A 239 23.61 13.92 9.26
CA GLN A 239 24.65 14.52 8.41
C GLN A 239 25.11 13.57 7.30
N ARG A 240 25.25 12.28 7.59
CA ARG A 240 25.58 11.26 6.59
C ARG A 240 24.49 11.18 5.53
N LEU A 241 23.23 11.12 5.94
CA LEU A 241 22.10 11.09 5.00
C LEU A 241 22.00 12.36 4.15
N SER A 242 22.25 13.54 4.73
CA SER A 242 22.24 14.79 3.97
C SER A 242 23.33 14.84 2.89
N LYS A 243 24.49 14.20 3.12
CA LYS A 243 25.58 14.12 2.13
C LYS A 243 25.22 13.30 0.89
N HIS A 244 24.29 12.34 1.02
CA HIS A 244 23.86 11.51 -0.12
C HIS A 244 22.86 12.24 -1.03
N GLY A 245 22.39 13.43 -0.65
CA GLY A 245 21.51 14.25 -1.48
C GLY A 245 20.05 13.76 -1.55
N TYR A 246 19.67 12.72 -0.81
CA TYR A 246 18.28 12.27 -0.72
C TYR A 246 17.46 13.23 0.15
N GLN A 247 16.72 14.12 -0.51
CA GLN A 247 15.70 14.95 0.14
C GLN A 247 14.35 14.50 -0.39
N SER A 248 13.40 14.17 0.48
CA SER A 248 12.03 13.81 0.08
C SER A 248 11.21 15.04 -0.36
N THR A 249 11.57 16.21 0.16
CA THR A 249 10.87 17.48 -0.07
C THR A 249 11.86 18.61 -0.30
N ARG A 250 11.56 19.50 -1.25
CA ARG A 250 12.24 20.78 -1.45
C ARG A 250 11.34 21.90 -0.95
N SER A 251 11.91 22.84 -0.20
CA SER A 251 11.20 24.08 0.15
C SER A 251 11.57 25.21 -0.80
N TYR A 252 10.59 26.00 -1.23
CA TYR A 252 10.78 27.20 -2.04
C TYR A 252 9.86 28.32 -1.56
N LYS A 253 10.16 29.58 -1.91
CA LYS A 253 9.27 30.71 -1.61
C LYS A 253 8.33 30.94 -2.79
N SER A 254 7.03 31.02 -2.55
CA SER A 254 6.02 31.44 -3.52
C SER A 254 5.18 32.55 -2.90
N LYS A 255 5.12 33.72 -3.55
CA LYS A 255 4.41 34.93 -3.04
C LYS A 255 4.79 35.26 -1.57
N GLY A 256 6.09 35.22 -1.25
CA GLY A 256 6.61 35.48 0.09
C GLY A 256 6.41 34.35 1.13
N ARG A 257 5.59 33.33 0.83
CA ARG A 257 5.32 32.21 1.74
C ARG A 257 6.23 31.01 1.42
N LYS A 258 6.67 30.30 2.46
CA LYS A 258 7.42 29.05 2.30
C LYS A 258 6.47 27.92 1.90
N VAL A 259 6.71 27.32 0.75
CA VAL A 259 5.95 26.19 0.20
C VAL A 259 6.87 24.97 0.10
N PHE A 260 6.28 23.78 0.14
CA PHE A 260 6.98 22.51 -0.01
C PHE A 260 6.54 21.82 -1.29
N SER A 261 7.46 21.17 -1.98
CA SER A 261 7.16 20.26 -3.09
C SER A 261 7.92 18.95 -2.91
N GLY A 262 7.30 17.84 -3.28
CA GLY A 262 7.96 16.54 -3.31
C GLY A 262 9.10 16.52 -4.32
N THR A 263 10.19 15.82 -4.01
CA THR A 263 11.25 15.57 -5.00
C THR A 263 10.99 14.25 -5.72
N ARG A 264 11.81 13.94 -6.75
CA ARG A 264 11.81 12.62 -7.42
C ARG A 264 12.01 11.44 -6.47
N PHE A 265 12.63 11.66 -5.31
CA PHE A 265 12.90 10.62 -4.32
C PHE A 265 11.70 10.35 -3.41
N LEU A 266 10.67 11.19 -3.43
CA LEU A 266 9.52 11.06 -2.53
C LEU A 266 8.85 9.68 -2.67
N LYS A 267 8.64 9.20 -3.91
CA LYS A 267 8.06 7.86 -4.16
C LYS A 267 8.96 6.74 -3.63
N GLN A 268 10.27 6.81 -3.85
CA GLN A 268 11.23 5.80 -3.37
C GLN A 268 11.27 5.73 -1.83
N THR A 269 10.94 6.82 -1.14
CA THR A 269 10.88 6.86 0.34
C THR A 269 9.56 6.32 0.91
N GLN A 270 8.63 5.84 0.08
CA GLN A 270 7.38 5.23 0.53
C GLN A 270 7.54 3.74 0.85
N THR A 271 8.50 3.06 0.23
CA THR A 271 8.77 1.63 0.46
C THR A 271 9.35 1.39 1.85
N TYR A 272 8.81 0.39 2.57
CA TYR A 272 9.37 -0.03 3.85
C TYR A 272 10.79 -0.58 3.69
N PRO A 273 11.77 -0.12 4.49
CA PRO A 273 13.09 -0.72 4.50
C PRO A 273 13.03 -2.19 4.97
N PRO A 274 13.82 -3.11 4.40
CA PRO A 274 13.83 -4.52 4.83
C PRO A 274 14.12 -4.72 6.33
N ARG A 275 14.93 -3.84 6.96
CA ARG A 275 15.20 -3.93 8.41
C ARG A 275 13.97 -3.60 9.25
N PHE A 276 13.07 -2.74 8.76
CA PHE A 276 11.80 -2.49 9.44
C PHE A 276 10.90 -3.72 9.36
N ALA A 277 10.73 -4.28 8.16
CA ALA A 277 9.97 -5.51 7.95
C ALA A 277 10.47 -6.68 8.82
N ARG A 278 11.79 -6.91 8.84
CA ARG A 278 12.41 -7.91 9.73
C ARG A 278 12.16 -7.64 11.21
N ARG A 279 12.13 -6.37 11.62
CA ARG A 279 11.80 -6.00 13.01
C ARG A 279 10.37 -6.38 13.34
N VAL A 280 9.41 -6.07 12.47
CA VAL A 280 8.00 -6.46 12.69
C VAL A 280 7.88 -7.98 12.77
N ALA A 281 8.48 -8.72 11.83
CA ALA A 281 8.48 -10.18 11.83
C ALA A 281 9.11 -10.79 13.08
N LYS A 282 10.27 -10.27 13.52
CA LYS A 282 10.95 -10.72 14.75
C LYS A 282 10.08 -10.66 16.00
N TYR A 283 9.12 -9.75 16.06
CA TYR A 283 8.25 -9.57 17.23
C TYR A 283 6.78 -9.90 16.94
N TYR A 284 6.51 -10.62 15.86
CA TYR A 284 5.17 -11.04 15.47
C TYR A 284 4.39 -11.67 16.63
N ASP A 285 4.93 -12.70 17.28
CA ASP A 285 4.24 -13.36 18.40
C ASP A 285 3.99 -12.43 19.58
N ARG A 286 4.88 -11.46 19.81
CA ARG A 286 4.70 -10.46 20.87
C ARG A 286 3.59 -9.46 20.52
N PHE A 287 3.39 -9.14 19.23
CA PHE A 287 2.25 -8.35 18.78
C PHE A 287 0.95 -9.13 18.98
N CYS A 288 0.93 -10.40 18.60
CA CYS A 288 -0.23 -11.25 18.78
C CYS A 288 -0.56 -11.42 20.27
N THR A 289 0.40 -11.73 21.13
CA THR A 289 0.14 -12.08 22.55
C THR A 289 -0.02 -10.90 23.51
N GLN A 290 0.62 -9.74 23.29
CA GLN A 290 0.59 -8.60 24.23
C GLN A 290 -0.42 -7.50 23.85
N ARG A 291 -1.57 -7.90 23.32
CA ARG A 291 -2.67 -6.98 22.96
C ARG A 291 -3.63 -6.81 24.13
N VAL A 292 -4.25 -5.63 24.22
CA VAL A 292 -5.20 -5.31 25.29
C VAL A 292 -6.49 -6.11 25.11
N GLY A 293 -7.03 -6.63 26.21
CA GLY A 293 -8.21 -7.50 26.18
C GLY A 293 -7.90 -8.97 25.83
N HIS A 294 -6.64 -9.32 25.56
CA HIS A 294 -6.25 -10.73 25.55
C HIS A 294 -6.24 -11.24 26.98
N CYS A 295 -7.30 -11.96 27.36
CA CYS A 295 -7.20 -12.92 28.44
C CYS A 295 -6.43 -14.11 27.83
N PRO A 296 -5.19 -14.40 28.25
CA PRO A 296 -4.58 -15.67 27.86
C PRO A 296 -5.60 -16.73 28.24
N LYS A 297 -6.04 -17.56 27.28
CA LYS A 297 -6.67 -18.82 27.66
C LYS A 297 -5.66 -19.45 28.61
N GLU A 298 -6.06 -19.77 29.83
CA GLU A 298 -5.21 -20.50 30.77
C GLU A 298 -4.57 -21.61 29.94
N ILE A 299 -3.28 -21.44 29.65
CA ILE A 299 -2.53 -22.45 28.96
C ILE A 299 -2.51 -23.54 30.02
N ASP A 300 -3.25 -24.63 29.79
CA ASP A 300 -3.09 -25.85 30.58
C ASP A 300 -1.60 -26.00 30.82
N PRO A 301 -1.12 -26.01 32.07
CA PRO A 301 0.31 -25.99 32.37
C PRO A 301 0.95 -27.31 31.92
N ALA A 302 1.18 -27.43 30.62
CA ALA A 302 1.96 -28.48 29.98
C ALA A 302 3.45 -28.13 30.15
N PRO A 303 4.34 -29.14 30.17
CA PRO A 303 5.29 -29.27 31.25
C PRO A 303 6.59 -28.49 30.96
N GLU A 304 6.62 -27.20 31.27
CA GLU A 304 7.90 -26.50 31.49
C GLU A 304 8.71 -27.15 32.62
N ALA A 305 8.07 -27.93 33.50
CA ALA A 305 8.72 -28.80 34.47
C ALA A 305 9.65 -29.87 33.83
N ALA A 306 9.38 -30.32 32.60
CA ALA A 306 10.22 -31.31 31.92
C ALA A 306 11.50 -30.71 31.29
N LEU A 307 11.51 -29.40 31.01
CA LEU A 307 12.69 -28.68 30.52
C LEU A 307 13.55 -28.10 31.65
N ALA A 308 12.97 -27.86 32.84
CA ALA A 308 13.72 -27.49 34.03
C ALA A 308 14.59 -28.64 34.59
N ALA A 309 14.23 -29.90 34.32
CA ALA A 309 14.93 -31.08 34.83
C ALA A 309 16.27 -31.44 34.14
N LYS A 310 16.68 -30.70 33.09
CA LYS A 310 17.94 -30.96 32.35
C LYS A 310 19.03 -29.91 32.52
N ARG A 311 18.95 -29.02 33.51
CA ARG A 311 20.06 -28.10 33.83
C ARG A 311 21.09 -28.77 34.74
N PRO A 312 22.37 -28.92 34.32
CA PRO A 312 23.42 -29.42 35.19
C PRO A 312 23.69 -28.42 36.31
N THR A 313 23.57 -28.88 37.55
CA THR A 313 23.87 -28.11 38.76
C THR A 313 25.35 -27.79 38.84
N ALA A 314 25.71 -26.53 38.63
CA ALA A 314 27.06 -26.02 38.88
C ALA A 314 27.30 -25.97 40.40
N LYS A 315 28.29 -26.72 40.88
CA LYS A 315 28.79 -26.69 42.26
C LYS A 315 29.30 -25.28 42.61
N SER A 316 28.57 -24.55 43.45
CA SER A 316 29.09 -23.34 44.12
C SER A 316 29.85 -23.75 45.38
N LYS A 317 31.16 -23.50 45.40
CA LYS A 317 31.96 -23.54 46.62
C LYS A 317 31.68 -22.26 47.40
N GLY A 318 31.15 -22.43 48.61
CA GLY A 318 30.94 -21.35 49.56
C GLY A 318 32.25 -20.79 50.10
N LYS A 319 32.25 -19.49 50.39
CA LYS A 319 32.99 -18.92 51.51
C LYS A 319 32.27 -17.68 52.02
N SER A 320 31.81 -17.81 53.26
CA SER A 320 31.17 -16.81 54.11
C SER A 320 32.15 -15.75 54.60
N LYS A 321 31.65 -14.52 54.74
CA LYS A 321 31.95 -13.44 55.72
C LYS A 321 31.29 -12.19 55.10
N GLY A 322 30.24 -11.59 55.64
CA GLY A 322 30.01 -11.15 57.01
C GLY A 322 29.95 -9.62 56.97
N ASN A 323 28.74 -9.04 57.00
CA ASN A 323 28.39 -7.78 57.68
C ASN A 323 27.00 -7.29 57.23
N SER A 324 26.05 -7.40 58.14
CA SER A 324 24.74 -6.78 58.09
C SER A 324 24.82 -5.32 58.58
N LYS A 325 24.51 -4.36 57.70
CA LYS A 325 23.97 -3.05 58.11
C LYS A 325 22.72 -2.78 57.29
N GLY A 326 21.59 -2.74 57.98
CA GLY A 326 20.28 -2.42 57.43
C GLY A 326 20.22 -0.98 56.96
N SER A 327 19.60 -0.78 55.80
CA SER A 327 19.19 0.52 55.28
C SER A 327 17.83 0.36 54.64
N THR A 328 16.79 0.64 55.42
CA THR A 328 15.41 0.82 54.97
C THR A 328 15.28 2.19 54.31
N THR A 329 15.21 2.22 52.98
CA THR A 329 14.76 3.38 52.21
C THR A 329 13.28 3.21 51.84
N PRO A 330 12.40 4.18 52.15
CA PRO A 330 11.02 4.17 51.71
C PRO A 330 10.90 4.60 50.23
N PRO A 331 9.79 4.25 49.55
CA PRO A 331 9.56 4.61 48.16
C PRO A 331 9.31 6.11 48.00
N PRO A 332 9.67 6.72 46.86
CA PRO A 332 9.49 8.16 46.63
C PRO A 332 8.01 8.53 46.43
N PRO A 333 7.56 9.70 46.93
CA PRO A 333 6.19 10.14 46.81
C PRO A 333 5.86 10.60 45.38
N SER A 334 4.67 10.21 44.93
CA SER A 334 4.03 10.65 43.69
C SER A 334 3.78 12.17 43.70
N ARG A 335 4.35 12.88 42.73
CA ARG A 335 4.04 14.29 42.46
C ARG A 335 2.69 14.43 41.74
N PRO A 336 1.78 15.33 42.17
CA PRO A 336 0.58 15.66 41.42
C PRO A 336 0.89 16.57 40.22
N VAL A 337 0.24 16.28 39.10
CA VAL A 337 0.28 17.07 37.87
C VAL A 337 -0.62 18.30 38.05
N ALA A 338 -0.02 19.49 38.05
CA ALA A 338 -0.74 20.75 38.11
C ALA A 338 -1.30 21.13 36.73
N THR A 339 -2.61 21.33 36.66
CA THR A 339 -3.35 21.93 35.54
C THR A 339 -3.16 23.45 35.56
N PRO A 340 -2.85 24.15 34.45
CA PRO A 340 -2.83 25.60 34.45
C PRO A 340 -4.25 26.16 34.28
N ALA A 341 -4.65 26.96 35.26
CA ALA A 341 -5.87 27.77 35.26
C ALA A 341 -5.83 28.85 34.18
N ARG A 342 -6.97 29.01 33.50
CA ARG A 342 -7.24 30.03 32.47
C ARG A 342 -7.80 31.27 33.17
N LYS A 343 -7.01 32.34 33.30
CA LYS A 343 -7.51 33.68 33.65
C LYS A 343 -7.73 34.48 32.39
N GLY A 344 -8.98 34.89 32.17
CA GLY A 344 -9.31 36.01 31.29
C GLY A 344 -9.18 37.32 32.04
N ALA A 345 -8.85 38.39 31.33
CA ALA A 345 -9.20 39.75 31.68
C ALA A 345 -9.18 40.61 30.42
N VAL A 346 -10.28 41.33 30.24
CA VAL A 346 -10.55 42.37 29.25
C VAL A 346 -9.91 43.66 29.77
N ALA A 347 -9.27 44.44 28.89
CA ALA A 347 -9.16 45.89 29.03
C ALA A 347 -8.76 46.52 27.69
N SER A 348 -9.64 47.40 27.22
CA SER A 348 -9.44 48.45 26.23
C SER A 348 -8.45 49.50 26.74
N GLU A 349 -7.54 49.99 25.90
CA GLU A 349 -7.13 51.40 25.89
C GLU A 349 -6.26 51.75 24.66
N GLU A 350 -6.67 52.86 24.06
CA GLU A 350 -5.98 53.92 23.32
C GLU A 350 -4.66 53.66 22.56
N VAL A 351 -4.69 54.11 21.31
CA VAL A 351 -3.57 54.21 20.37
C VAL A 351 -2.88 55.57 20.55
N PRO A 352 -1.57 55.63 20.87
CA PRO A 352 -0.78 56.82 20.64
C PRO A 352 0.04 56.69 19.35
N THR A 353 -0.05 57.73 18.53
CA THR A 353 0.72 58.01 17.33
C THR A 353 2.24 57.97 17.60
N PRO A 354 3.07 57.39 16.72
CA PRO A 354 4.52 57.55 16.83
C PRO A 354 5.02 58.78 16.02
N PRO A 355 6.11 59.42 16.48
CA PRO A 355 6.60 60.69 15.97
C PRO A 355 7.44 60.54 14.69
N GLN A 356 7.45 61.62 13.91
CA GLN A 356 8.37 61.86 12.81
C GLN A 356 9.82 61.92 13.34
N GLY A 357 10.70 61.14 12.73
CA GLY A 357 12.14 61.14 13.06
C GLY A 357 12.96 60.64 11.89
N ALA A 358 13.71 61.56 11.28
CA ALA A 358 14.60 61.36 10.16
C ALA A 358 15.78 60.43 10.50
N SER A 359 16.11 59.52 9.58
CA SER A 359 17.50 59.09 9.36
C SER A 359 17.66 58.62 7.92
N GLY A 360 18.54 59.31 7.20
CA GLY A 360 18.92 58.97 5.84
C GLY A 360 19.78 57.71 5.80
N ASN A 361 19.58 56.90 4.77
CA ASN A 361 20.51 55.86 4.36
C ASN A 361 20.70 55.93 2.84
N PRO A 362 21.93 55.70 2.34
CA PRO A 362 22.32 56.05 0.99
C PRO A 362 21.78 55.08 -0.06
N ALA A 363 21.57 55.62 -1.26
CA ALA A 363 21.04 54.93 -2.43
C ALA A 363 21.84 53.66 -2.79
N PRO A 364 21.16 52.54 -3.15
CA PRO A 364 21.85 51.36 -3.65
C PRO A 364 22.28 51.59 -5.10
N GLN A 365 23.59 51.47 -5.34
CA GLN A 365 24.21 51.48 -6.66
C GLN A 365 23.55 50.43 -7.58
N LYS A 366 23.07 50.89 -8.74
CA LYS A 366 22.64 50.07 -9.88
C LYS A 366 23.81 49.20 -10.34
N ARG A 367 23.83 47.91 -9.96
CA ARG A 367 24.60 46.89 -10.68
C ARG A 367 23.87 46.56 -11.98
N LEU A 368 24.35 47.12 -13.09
CA LEU A 368 24.07 46.65 -14.43
C LEU A 368 24.53 45.17 -14.54
N ARG A 369 23.58 44.24 -14.54
CA ARG A 369 23.83 42.88 -15.02
C ARG A 369 23.75 42.91 -16.54
N GLY A 370 24.88 42.70 -17.19
CA GLY A 370 24.94 42.48 -18.63
C GLY A 370 24.03 41.31 -19.02
N LYS A 371 23.21 41.54 -20.05
CA LYS A 371 22.48 40.49 -20.76
C LYS A 371 23.51 39.53 -21.38
N VAL A 372 23.45 38.27 -21.01
CA VAL A 372 24.08 37.18 -21.76
C VAL A 372 23.17 36.92 -22.99
N PRO A 373 23.69 36.83 -24.22
CA PRO A 373 22.87 36.63 -25.42
C PRO A 373 22.09 35.31 -25.40
N ASP A 374 20.84 35.34 -25.87
CA ASP A 374 19.87 34.23 -25.92
C ASP A 374 20.17 33.22 -27.06
N ASP A 375 21.26 33.39 -27.80
CA ASP A 375 21.60 32.62 -29.01
C ASP A 375 21.70 31.09 -28.78
N ALA A 376 22.00 30.67 -27.55
CA ALA A 376 22.07 29.25 -27.20
C ALA A 376 20.68 28.60 -27.11
N LYS A 377 19.67 29.33 -26.62
CA LYS A 377 18.29 28.82 -26.53
C LYS A 377 17.61 28.81 -27.89
N ASP A 378 17.89 29.82 -28.72
CA ASP A 378 17.34 29.87 -30.06
C ASP A 378 17.91 28.76 -30.95
N ARG A 379 19.19 28.36 -30.75
CA ARG A 379 19.75 27.14 -31.36
C ARG A 379 19.07 25.86 -30.89
N GLU A 380 18.79 25.74 -29.59
CA GLU A 380 18.12 24.55 -29.02
C GLU A 380 16.68 24.43 -29.55
N ILE A 381 15.96 25.54 -29.66
CA ILE A 381 14.61 25.59 -30.24
C ILE A 381 14.64 25.25 -31.74
N ALA A 382 15.67 25.72 -32.48
CA ALA A 382 15.83 25.40 -33.90
C ALA A 382 16.14 23.90 -34.13
N GLU A 383 16.99 23.30 -33.29
CA GLU A 383 17.30 21.86 -33.31
C GLU A 383 16.04 21.00 -33.03
N LEU A 384 15.23 21.39 -32.04
CA LEU A 384 13.99 20.70 -31.71
C LEU A 384 12.95 20.79 -32.83
N LYS A 385 12.82 21.95 -33.48
CA LYS A 385 11.94 22.12 -34.65
C LYS A 385 12.40 21.26 -35.82
N LYS A 386 13.71 21.18 -36.07
CA LYS A 386 14.29 20.33 -37.12
C LYS A 386 14.08 18.84 -36.85
N ALA A 387 14.20 18.40 -35.60
CA ALA A 387 13.92 17.03 -35.20
C ALA A 387 12.44 16.67 -35.36
N SER A 388 11.53 17.56 -34.98
CA SER A 388 10.09 17.38 -35.14
C SER A 388 9.69 17.28 -36.62
N ALA A 389 10.22 18.16 -37.48
CA ALA A 389 9.97 18.12 -38.92
C ALA A 389 10.48 16.83 -39.56
N LYS A 390 11.64 16.33 -39.14
CA LYS A 390 12.18 15.05 -39.62
C LYS A 390 11.31 13.86 -39.23
N MET A 391 10.76 13.86 -38.02
CA MET A 391 9.87 12.79 -37.54
C MET A 391 8.53 12.81 -38.28
N GLN A 392 8.01 14.00 -38.59
CA GLN A 392 6.78 14.16 -39.35
C GLN A 392 6.94 13.74 -40.82
N ALA A 393 8.07 14.07 -41.45
CA ALA A 393 8.41 13.59 -42.79
C ALA A 393 8.61 12.06 -42.84
N GLN A 394 9.16 11.45 -41.78
CA GLN A 394 9.25 9.98 -41.68
C GLN A 394 7.86 9.33 -41.55
N LEU A 395 6.95 9.96 -40.83
CA LEU A 395 5.58 9.47 -40.67
C LEU A 395 4.81 9.56 -41.98
N GLU A 396 4.92 10.68 -42.70
CA GLU A 396 4.32 10.86 -44.03
C GLU A 396 4.90 9.88 -45.06
N ALA A 397 6.21 9.63 -45.01
CA ALA A 397 6.85 8.62 -45.87
C ALA A 397 6.35 7.19 -45.57
N MET A 398 6.09 6.84 -44.31
CA MET A 398 5.53 5.54 -43.93
C MET A 398 4.05 5.39 -44.32
N MET A 399 3.30 6.49 -44.35
CA MET A 399 1.88 6.47 -44.73
C MET A 399 1.70 6.52 -46.25
N SER A 400 2.66 7.07 -47.00
CA SER A 400 2.61 7.16 -48.46
C SER A 400 2.94 5.84 -49.19
N THR A 401 3.46 4.82 -48.51
CA THR A 401 3.86 3.55 -49.16
C THR A 401 2.75 2.49 -49.21
N HIS A 402 1.50 2.84 -48.94
CA HIS A 402 0.40 1.87 -48.88
C HIS A 402 -0.73 2.13 -49.89
N ASP A 403 -0.39 2.59 -51.10
CA ASP A 403 -1.35 2.59 -52.20
C ASP A 403 -0.65 2.41 -53.56
N SER A 404 -0.49 1.15 -53.97
CA SER A 404 -0.57 0.65 -55.37
C SER A 404 0.23 -0.64 -55.59
N SER A 405 -0.34 -1.50 -56.43
CA SER A 405 0.22 -2.67 -57.12
C SER A 405 0.14 -4.06 -56.43
N GLN A 406 -0.76 -4.86 -57.02
CA GLN A 406 -0.63 -6.30 -57.24
C GLN A 406 0.71 -6.60 -57.93
N GLY A 407 1.42 -7.64 -57.50
CA GLY A 407 2.61 -8.13 -58.21
C GLY A 407 3.59 -8.89 -57.33
N ASP A 408 3.38 -10.20 -57.26
CA ASP A 408 4.34 -11.29 -57.03
C ASP A 408 5.84 -10.91 -56.86
N THR A 409 6.40 -11.05 -55.66
CA THR A 409 7.81 -11.42 -55.43
C THR A 409 8.02 -11.95 -54.00
N GLY A 410 8.76 -13.05 -53.90
CA GLY A 410 9.03 -13.78 -52.66
C GLY A 410 9.79 -12.97 -51.60
N SER A 411 9.21 -12.91 -50.40
CA SER A 411 9.84 -12.39 -49.20
C SER A 411 10.34 -13.53 -48.31
N ALA A 412 11.57 -13.40 -47.82
CA ALA A 412 12.17 -14.31 -46.85
C ALA A 412 11.34 -14.35 -45.55
N PRO A 413 11.11 -15.53 -44.95
CA PRO A 413 10.20 -15.66 -43.83
C PRO A 413 10.69 -14.87 -42.62
N ALA A 414 9.84 -13.96 -42.13
CA ALA A 414 10.02 -13.28 -40.86
C ALA A 414 10.19 -14.32 -39.75
N ALA A 415 11.15 -14.07 -38.84
CA ALA A 415 11.42 -14.96 -37.73
C ALA A 415 10.13 -15.16 -36.91
N PRO A 416 9.71 -16.42 -36.65
CA PRO A 416 8.47 -16.69 -35.94
C PRO A 416 8.53 -16.07 -34.53
N SER A 417 7.46 -15.37 -34.17
CA SER A 417 7.22 -14.91 -32.80
C SER A 417 7.30 -16.11 -31.85
N GLY A 418 7.94 -15.93 -30.69
CA GLY A 418 8.32 -17.04 -29.78
C GLY A 418 7.17 -17.82 -29.14
N GLU A 419 5.92 -17.49 -29.43
CA GLU A 419 4.72 -18.18 -28.95
C GLU A 419 4.56 -19.51 -29.69
N GLY A 420 5.17 -20.58 -29.15
CA GLY A 420 5.03 -21.94 -29.68
C GLY A 420 6.30 -22.80 -29.64
N LEU A 421 7.43 -22.26 -29.14
CA LEU A 421 8.64 -23.08 -28.99
C LEU A 421 8.43 -24.17 -27.93
N SER A 422 8.65 -25.43 -28.32
CA SER A 422 8.69 -26.55 -27.39
C SER A 422 9.76 -26.32 -26.32
N GLN A 423 9.59 -26.91 -25.13
CA GLN A 423 10.58 -26.79 -24.04
C GLN A 423 11.99 -27.22 -24.48
N GLU A 424 12.07 -28.25 -25.33
CA GLU A 424 13.32 -28.70 -25.93
C GLU A 424 13.96 -27.63 -26.84
N ALA A 425 13.15 -26.94 -27.65
CA ALA A 425 13.63 -25.85 -28.49
C ALA A 425 14.10 -24.64 -27.66
N LYS A 426 13.39 -24.32 -26.57
CA LYS A 426 13.78 -23.27 -25.62
C LYS A 426 15.14 -23.59 -24.97
N MET A 427 15.32 -24.84 -24.51
CA MET A 427 16.58 -25.31 -23.92
C MET A 427 17.73 -25.38 -24.94
N ALA A 428 17.46 -25.78 -26.18
CA ALA A 428 18.45 -25.78 -27.25
C ALA A 428 18.94 -24.36 -27.58
N LYS A 429 18.03 -23.37 -27.59
CA LYS A 429 18.40 -21.95 -27.75
C LYS A 429 19.28 -21.49 -26.59
N LEU A 430 18.90 -21.77 -25.34
CA LEU A 430 19.69 -21.41 -24.17
C LEU A 430 21.10 -22.05 -24.21
N ARG A 431 21.20 -23.34 -24.56
CA ARG A 431 22.46 -24.04 -24.77
C ARG A 431 23.37 -23.35 -25.78
N ARG A 432 22.84 -22.95 -26.96
CA ARG A 432 23.63 -22.25 -27.99
C ARG A 432 24.20 -20.91 -27.51
N VAL A 433 23.61 -20.30 -26.49
CA VAL A 433 24.08 -19.03 -25.92
C VAL A 433 25.07 -19.25 -24.78
N CYS A 434 24.83 -20.23 -23.91
CA CYS A 434 25.63 -20.46 -22.70
C CYS A 434 26.76 -21.49 -22.86
N GLU A 435 26.74 -22.37 -23.86
CA GLU A 435 27.78 -23.39 -24.06
C GLU A 435 29.10 -22.78 -24.54
N LYS A 436 30.21 -23.25 -23.97
CA LYS A 436 31.57 -22.85 -24.36
C LYS A 436 31.91 -23.56 -25.66
N LYS A 437 32.22 -22.82 -26.71
CA LYS A 437 32.56 -23.40 -28.01
C LYS A 437 33.91 -24.13 -27.93
N PRO A 438 34.22 -25.08 -28.85
CA PRO A 438 35.54 -25.73 -28.92
C PRO A 438 36.72 -24.74 -29.01
N SER A 439 36.47 -23.53 -29.53
CA SER A 439 37.46 -22.44 -29.55
C SER A 439 37.75 -21.81 -28.17
N GLY A 440 37.15 -22.31 -27.09
CA GLY A 440 37.25 -21.76 -25.74
C GLY A 440 36.42 -20.50 -25.49
N LYS A 441 35.81 -19.90 -26.52
CA LYS A 441 35.00 -18.67 -26.40
C LYS A 441 33.58 -18.99 -25.91
N CYS A 442 33.11 -18.25 -24.91
CA CYS A 442 31.72 -18.23 -24.45
C CYS A 442 31.13 -16.83 -24.69
N LYS A 443 29.82 -16.74 -24.98
CA LYS A 443 29.15 -15.45 -25.22
C LYS A 443 28.58 -14.82 -23.94
N VAL A 444 28.44 -15.61 -22.88
CA VAL A 444 28.08 -15.14 -21.54
C VAL A 444 29.32 -15.14 -20.62
N PRO A 445 29.31 -14.35 -19.54
CA PRO A 445 30.32 -14.44 -18.48
C PRO A 445 30.52 -15.86 -17.92
N GLU A 446 31.74 -16.18 -17.44
CA GLU A 446 32.12 -17.55 -17.02
C GLU A 446 31.29 -18.05 -15.83
N ASP A 447 30.88 -17.18 -14.92
CA ASP A 447 29.97 -17.49 -13.81
C ASP A 447 28.59 -17.97 -14.31
N ILE A 448 28.07 -17.37 -15.38
CA ILE A 448 26.80 -17.75 -15.99
C ILE A 448 26.93 -19.05 -16.80
N HIS A 449 28.08 -19.24 -17.46
CA HIS A 449 28.41 -20.53 -18.08
C HIS A 449 28.44 -21.65 -17.04
N LEU A 450 29.07 -21.42 -15.89
CA LEU A 450 29.12 -22.39 -14.78
C LEU A 450 27.74 -22.67 -14.20
N LYS A 451 26.89 -21.65 -13.99
CA LYS A 451 25.48 -21.83 -13.58
C LYS A 451 24.72 -22.75 -14.53
N TRP A 452 24.83 -22.50 -15.84
CA TRP A 452 24.21 -23.35 -16.84
C TRP A 452 24.81 -24.77 -16.89
N LYS A 453 26.14 -24.89 -16.80
CA LYS A 453 26.89 -26.15 -16.89
C LYS A 453 26.67 -27.07 -15.70
N ASN A 454 26.62 -26.52 -14.49
CA ASN A 454 26.48 -27.27 -13.24
C ASN A 454 25.10 -27.95 -13.10
N ASN A 455 24.20 -27.73 -14.05
CA ASN A 455 22.94 -28.46 -14.22
C ASN A 455 22.02 -28.41 -13.00
N ASN A 456 22.04 -27.29 -12.27
CA ASN A 456 21.00 -27.01 -11.31
C ASN A 456 19.73 -26.63 -12.11
N GLY A 457 18.64 -27.37 -11.91
CA GLY A 457 17.40 -27.20 -12.68
C GLY A 457 16.87 -25.77 -12.61
N ASP A 458 17.01 -25.16 -11.43
CA ASP A 458 16.55 -23.79 -11.16
C ASP A 458 17.40 -22.74 -11.89
N ASP A 459 18.74 -22.84 -11.84
CA ASP A 459 19.62 -21.91 -12.57
C ASP A 459 19.35 -21.93 -14.08
N ARG A 460 19.00 -23.10 -14.64
CA ARG A 460 18.62 -23.19 -16.06
C ARG A 460 17.26 -22.57 -16.34
N LYS A 461 16.30 -22.72 -15.43
CA LYS A 461 14.95 -22.13 -15.53
C LYS A 461 15.02 -20.60 -15.49
N ASP A 462 15.80 -20.03 -14.56
CA ASP A 462 15.99 -18.58 -14.44
C ASP A 462 16.65 -17.99 -15.69
N LEU A 463 17.66 -18.68 -16.23
CA LEU A 463 18.31 -18.26 -17.47
C LEU A 463 17.38 -18.38 -18.67
N LEU A 464 16.44 -19.32 -18.66
CA LEU A 464 15.44 -19.51 -19.72
C LEU A 464 14.36 -18.44 -19.66
N GLU A 465 13.88 -18.07 -18.47
CA GLU A 465 12.96 -16.94 -18.26
C GLU A 465 13.61 -15.61 -18.67
N LEU A 466 14.89 -15.41 -18.31
CA LEU A 466 15.63 -14.22 -18.73
C LEU A 466 15.82 -14.15 -20.26
N LEU A 467 15.97 -15.30 -20.92
CA LEU A 467 16.03 -15.40 -22.38
C LEU A 467 14.67 -15.14 -23.03
N GLU A 468 13.57 -15.63 -22.43
CA GLU A 468 12.19 -15.41 -22.88
C GLU A 468 11.78 -13.94 -22.77
N THR A 469 12.08 -13.28 -21.64
CA THR A 469 11.85 -11.82 -21.47
C THR A 469 12.73 -10.96 -22.38
N SER A 470 13.71 -11.56 -23.04
CA SER A 470 14.56 -10.91 -24.05
C SER A 470 14.06 -11.21 -25.47
N ASP A 471 12.82 -11.66 -25.61
CA ASP A 471 12.18 -12.05 -26.88
C ASP A 471 13.01 -13.06 -27.68
N TRP A 472 13.74 -13.93 -26.97
CA TRP A 472 14.69 -14.87 -27.55
C TRP A 472 15.85 -14.21 -28.33
N ASP A 473 16.00 -12.88 -28.22
CA ASP A 473 17.11 -12.14 -28.78
C ASP A 473 18.39 -12.35 -27.96
N LYS A 474 19.40 -12.80 -28.68
CA LYS A 474 20.64 -13.27 -28.11
C LYS A 474 21.47 -12.14 -27.49
N ASP A 475 21.53 -11.00 -28.16
CA ASP A 475 22.38 -9.89 -27.75
C ASP A 475 21.74 -9.13 -26.59
N THR A 476 20.41 -8.99 -26.59
CA THR A 476 19.62 -8.48 -25.47
C THR A 476 19.79 -9.34 -24.22
N PHE A 477 19.70 -10.67 -24.36
CA PHE A 477 19.95 -11.59 -23.25
C PHE A 477 21.37 -11.43 -22.68
N VAL A 478 22.40 -11.45 -23.54
CA VAL A 478 23.80 -11.28 -23.10
C VAL A 478 23.99 -9.94 -22.38
N ALA A 479 23.40 -8.85 -22.90
CA ALA A 479 23.48 -7.53 -22.28
C ALA A 479 22.74 -7.47 -20.92
N LYS A 480 21.61 -8.16 -20.75
CA LYS A 480 20.92 -8.26 -19.45
C LYS A 480 21.74 -9.08 -18.44
N VAL A 481 22.26 -10.22 -18.86
CA VAL A 481 23.11 -11.09 -18.04
C VAL A 481 24.36 -10.33 -17.58
N GLN A 482 25.08 -9.67 -18.48
CA GLN A 482 26.27 -8.88 -18.15
C GLN A 482 25.95 -7.73 -17.18
N ARG A 483 24.80 -7.05 -17.35
CA ARG A 483 24.34 -6.02 -16.40
C ARG A 483 24.02 -6.62 -15.02
N SER A 484 23.41 -7.79 -14.97
CA SER A 484 23.12 -8.51 -13.72
C SER A 484 24.42 -8.88 -13.00
N VAL A 485 25.35 -9.53 -13.69
CA VAL A 485 26.67 -9.90 -13.16
C VAL A 485 27.45 -8.67 -12.70
N ALA A 486 27.46 -7.58 -13.47
CA ALA A 486 28.11 -6.34 -13.07
C ALA A 486 27.45 -5.71 -11.83
N LYS A 487 26.13 -5.81 -11.70
CA LYS A 487 25.39 -5.33 -10.52
C LYS A 487 25.70 -6.19 -9.30
N THR A 488 25.66 -7.52 -9.42
CA THR A 488 26.00 -8.45 -8.34
C THR A 488 27.45 -8.26 -7.90
N ASN A 489 28.40 -8.20 -8.83
CA ASN A 489 29.82 -7.95 -8.52
C ASN A 489 30.08 -6.57 -7.88
N LYS A 490 29.24 -5.57 -8.19
CA LYS A 490 29.32 -4.24 -7.56
C LYS A 490 28.70 -4.21 -6.16
N LEU A 491 27.66 -5.01 -5.91
CA LEU A 491 27.02 -5.14 -4.60
C LEU A 491 27.83 -6.01 -3.63
N THR A 492 28.49 -7.08 -4.11
CA THR A 492 29.22 -8.05 -3.27
C THR A 492 30.63 -7.60 -2.85
N ARG A 493 31.11 -6.44 -3.31
CA ARG A 493 32.47 -5.96 -3.02
C ARG A 493 32.46 -4.62 -2.28
N THR A 494 32.11 -4.64 -0.98
CA THR A 494 32.44 -3.52 -0.11
C THR A 494 33.88 -3.63 0.38
N LYS A 495 34.75 -2.76 -0.15
CA LYS A 495 36.16 -2.66 0.29
C LYS A 495 36.20 -1.98 1.65
N LYS A 496 36.47 -2.73 2.73
CA LYS A 496 36.76 -2.14 4.04
C LYS A 496 38.26 -1.93 4.20
N ARG A 497 38.64 -0.69 4.53
CA ARG A 497 40.01 -0.34 4.91
C ARG A 497 40.13 -0.41 6.41
N ALA A 498 40.98 -1.30 6.92
CA ALA A 498 41.18 -1.47 8.34
C ALA A 498 42.66 -1.68 8.67
N TRP A 499 43.02 -1.35 9.91
CA TRP A 499 44.38 -1.49 10.42
C TRP A 499 44.52 -2.81 11.17
N HIS A 500 45.34 -3.72 10.66
CA HIS A 500 45.55 -5.05 11.23
C HIS A 500 47.01 -5.27 11.64
N THR A 501 47.22 -5.94 12.77
CA THR A 501 48.53 -6.55 13.09
C THR A 501 48.68 -7.86 12.31
N GLU A 502 49.90 -8.39 12.16
CA GLU A 502 50.11 -9.71 11.54
C GLU A 502 49.25 -10.80 12.19
N GLU A 503 49.22 -10.83 13.53
CA GLU A 503 48.37 -11.75 14.30
C GLU A 503 46.87 -11.54 14.01
N SER A 504 46.43 -10.29 13.87
CA SER A 504 45.03 -10.00 13.54
C SER A 504 44.68 -10.35 12.10
N MET A 505 45.61 -10.28 11.14
CA MET A 505 45.34 -10.75 9.77
C MET A 505 45.16 -12.27 9.77
N MET A 506 46.00 -12.98 10.53
CA MET A 506 45.89 -14.43 10.68
C MET A 506 44.58 -14.84 11.37
N LYS A 507 44.25 -14.21 12.51
CA LYS A 507 43.07 -14.60 13.31
C LYS A 507 41.74 -14.10 12.75
N LYS A 508 41.68 -12.88 12.21
CA LYS A 508 40.41 -12.24 11.80
C LYS A 508 40.12 -12.35 10.32
N LEU A 509 41.16 -12.38 9.48
CA LEU A 509 41.01 -12.43 8.03
C LEU A 509 41.33 -13.82 7.47
N ASP A 510 41.79 -14.74 8.33
CA ASP A 510 42.21 -16.09 7.98
C ASP A 510 43.27 -16.13 6.87
N TRP A 511 44.19 -15.16 6.90
CA TRP A 511 45.27 -15.08 5.91
C TRP A 511 46.42 -16.02 6.25
N SER A 512 46.96 -16.70 5.23
CA SER A 512 48.13 -17.56 5.39
C SER A 512 49.38 -16.75 5.77
N LYS A 513 50.31 -17.37 6.52
CA LYS A 513 51.59 -16.74 6.93
C LYS A 513 52.38 -16.20 5.73
N SER A 514 52.39 -16.92 4.62
CA SER A 514 53.06 -16.52 3.38
C SER A 514 52.44 -15.23 2.80
N TYR A 515 51.10 -15.17 2.74
CA TYR A 515 50.40 -13.98 2.24
C TYR A 515 50.62 -12.76 3.15
N ILE A 516 50.56 -12.96 4.48
CA ILE A 516 50.86 -11.91 5.46
C ILE A 516 52.27 -11.36 5.26
N LYS A 517 53.28 -12.23 5.09
CA LYS A 517 54.66 -11.83 4.84
C LYS A 517 54.79 -10.93 3.59
N ASN A 518 54.07 -11.26 2.52
CA ASN A 518 54.07 -10.46 1.30
C ASN A 518 53.41 -9.09 1.49
N VAL A 519 52.29 -9.03 2.22
CA VAL A 519 51.60 -7.77 2.54
C VAL A 519 52.49 -6.87 3.41
N VAL A 520 53.13 -7.43 4.43
CA VAL A 520 54.07 -6.70 5.30
C VAL A 520 55.26 -6.17 4.51
N ALA A 521 55.85 -7.00 3.64
CA ALA A 521 56.93 -6.58 2.77
C ALA A 521 56.51 -5.45 1.83
N TYR A 522 55.30 -5.52 1.26
CA TYR A 522 54.75 -4.47 0.41
C TYR A 522 54.54 -3.15 1.18
N CYS A 523 53.98 -3.20 2.38
CA CYS A 523 53.74 -2.01 3.20
C CYS A 523 55.04 -1.37 3.71
N ARG A 524 56.14 -2.12 3.82
CA ARG A 524 57.46 -1.62 4.25
C ARG A 524 58.35 -1.12 3.10
N LYS A 525 57.89 -1.19 1.84
CA LYS A 525 58.64 -0.60 0.71
C LYS A 525 58.79 0.92 0.89
N PRO A 526 59.91 1.53 0.48
CA PRO A 526 60.06 2.99 0.47
C PRO A 526 58.90 3.66 -0.29
N GLY A 527 58.34 4.73 0.28
CA GLY A 527 57.17 5.44 -0.26
C GLY A 527 55.81 4.93 0.24
N HIS A 528 55.77 3.85 1.03
CA HIS A 528 54.55 3.29 1.63
C HIS A 528 54.44 3.52 3.14
N GLU A 529 55.14 4.52 3.69
CA GLU A 529 55.18 4.79 5.14
C GLU A 529 53.79 5.03 5.73
N LYS A 530 52.85 5.54 4.91
CA LYS A 530 51.43 5.76 5.29
C LYS A 530 50.62 4.46 5.48
N LEU A 531 51.13 3.32 5.02
CA LEU A 531 50.48 2.01 5.17
C LEU A 531 50.88 1.29 6.45
N VAL A 532 51.82 1.84 7.23
CA VAL A 532 52.32 1.27 8.48
C VAL A 532 52.14 2.29 9.61
N ARG A 533 51.69 1.83 10.78
CA ARG A 533 51.68 2.64 12.01
C ARG A 533 51.93 1.77 13.23
N LYS A 534 52.43 2.35 14.32
CA LYS A 534 52.49 1.65 15.60
C LYS A 534 51.09 1.44 16.18
N ASP A 535 50.88 0.30 16.82
CA ASP A 535 49.66 0.08 17.59
C ASP A 535 49.54 1.10 18.74
N ARG A 536 48.31 1.55 18.99
CA ARG A 536 48.03 2.62 19.97
C ARG A 536 48.35 2.20 21.40
N TYR A 537 48.14 0.93 21.74
CA TYR A 537 48.30 0.40 23.09
C TYR A 537 49.62 -0.34 23.26
N ASN A 538 50.14 -0.95 22.19
CA ASN A 538 51.42 -1.64 22.19
C ASN A 538 52.36 -1.10 21.10
N LYS A 539 53.19 -0.11 21.45
CA LYS A 539 54.14 0.53 20.52
C LYS A 539 55.16 -0.45 19.90
N LYS A 540 55.32 -1.66 20.43
CA LYS A 540 56.18 -2.71 19.86
C LYS A 540 55.54 -3.38 18.63
N LEU A 541 54.23 -3.30 18.47
CA LEU A 541 53.51 -3.92 17.34
C LEU A 541 53.26 -2.91 16.22
N ASP A 542 53.49 -3.36 14.99
CA ASP A 542 53.08 -2.63 13.79
C ASP A 542 51.66 -3.04 13.37
N LYS A 543 50.90 -2.05 12.93
CA LYS A 543 49.62 -2.21 12.23
C LYS A 543 49.78 -1.79 10.79
N PHE A 544 49.21 -2.58 9.90
CA PHE A 544 49.23 -2.38 8.47
C PHE A 544 47.83 -2.03 7.97
N LEU A 545 47.73 -1.01 7.12
CA LEU A 545 46.48 -0.63 6.49
C LEU A 545 46.20 -1.59 5.34
N VAL A 546 45.27 -2.52 5.57
CA VAL A 546 44.86 -3.50 4.56
C VAL A 546 43.46 -3.17 4.06
N VAL A 547 43.25 -3.38 2.76
CA VAL A 547 41.94 -3.27 2.13
C VAL A 547 41.43 -4.69 1.96
N VAL A 548 40.44 -5.06 2.77
CA VAL A 548 39.81 -6.37 2.71
C VAL A 548 38.54 -6.22 1.87
N GLU A 549 38.45 -7.02 0.82
CA GLU A 549 37.16 -7.30 0.20
C GLU A 549 36.47 -8.31 1.11
N GLU A 550 35.62 -7.81 2.01
CA GLU A 550 34.70 -8.70 2.71
C GLU A 550 33.72 -9.19 1.64
N ARG A 551 33.75 -10.50 1.35
CA ARG A 551 32.56 -11.14 0.79
C ARG A 551 31.52 -11.02 1.89
N ASP A 552 30.46 -10.25 1.64
CA ASP A 552 29.32 -10.23 2.55
C ASP A 552 28.82 -11.68 2.67
N SER A 553 29.14 -12.36 3.78
CA SER A 553 28.52 -13.64 4.11
C SER A 553 27.00 -13.49 4.27
N GLU A 554 26.51 -12.26 4.47
CA GLU A 554 25.08 -11.93 4.46
C GLU A 554 24.44 -12.02 3.06
N VAL A 555 25.21 -12.09 1.96
CA VAL A 555 24.66 -12.32 0.62
C VAL A 555 24.45 -13.81 0.35
N SER A 556 25.20 -14.72 0.99
CA SER A 556 24.87 -16.15 0.86
C SER A 556 23.50 -16.45 1.47
N ASP A 557 23.14 -15.79 2.58
CA ASP A 557 21.79 -15.91 3.17
C ASP A 557 20.69 -15.37 2.24
N LEU A 558 20.99 -14.39 1.37
CA LEU A 558 20.06 -13.88 0.35
C LEU A 558 19.91 -14.84 -0.83
N GLU A 559 21.01 -15.43 -1.33
CA GLU A 559 21.00 -16.43 -2.41
C GLU A 559 20.53 -17.82 -1.94
N GLU A 560 20.60 -18.12 -0.65
CA GLU A 560 20.12 -19.37 -0.03
C GLU A 560 18.63 -19.25 0.36
N CYS A 561 18.14 -18.05 0.71
CA CYS A 561 16.71 -17.78 0.85
C CYS A 561 15.95 -17.86 -0.50
N GLU A 562 16.50 -17.34 -1.60
CA GLU A 562 15.88 -17.48 -2.93
C GLU A 562 15.83 -18.95 -3.40
N ARG A 563 16.73 -19.82 -2.90
CA ARG A 563 16.77 -21.26 -3.23
C ARG A 563 15.68 -22.10 -2.56
N HIS A 564 15.18 -21.70 -1.40
CA HIS A 564 14.15 -22.47 -0.68
C HIS A 564 12.73 -22.21 -1.19
N ASP A 565 12.50 -21.10 -1.90
CA ASP A 565 11.17 -20.72 -2.43
C ASP A 565 10.72 -21.59 -3.64
N ALA A 566 11.61 -22.38 -4.27
CA ALA A 566 11.29 -23.20 -5.44
C ALA A 566 10.82 -24.64 -5.12
N VAL A 567 10.93 -25.10 -3.87
CA VAL A 567 10.81 -26.54 -3.53
C VAL A 567 9.43 -26.96 -2.98
N GLN A 568 8.52 -26.06 -2.59
CA GLN A 568 7.33 -26.45 -1.81
C GLN A 568 5.96 -26.49 -2.53
N ASP A 569 5.90 -26.57 -3.86
CA ASP A 569 4.62 -26.74 -4.60
C ASP A 569 4.39 -28.15 -5.19
N SER A 570 5.09 -29.18 -4.70
CA SER A 570 4.85 -30.55 -5.16
C SER A 570 4.92 -31.62 -4.07
N GLU A 571 4.04 -31.58 -3.08
CA GLU A 571 3.74 -32.77 -2.27
C GLU A 571 2.27 -33.17 -2.41
N LYS A 572 2.06 -34.33 -3.04
CA LYS A 572 0.77 -35.03 -3.12
C LYS A 572 0.37 -35.52 -1.72
N PRO A 573 -0.92 -35.51 -1.36
CA PRO A 573 -1.34 -35.95 -0.02
C PRO A 573 -1.14 -37.46 0.15
N VAL A 574 -0.37 -37.82 1.18
CA VAL A 574 -0.28 -39.20 1.70
C VAL A 574 -1.57 -39.50 2.47
N ASN A 575 -2.25 -40.55 2.02
CA ASN A 575 -3.52 -41.02 2.55
C ASN A 575 -3.28 -41.75 3.89
N PHE A 576 -3.58 -41.11 5.02
CA PHE A 576 -3.51 -41.71 6.35
C PHE A 576 -4.94 -41.97 6.87
N GLN A 577 -5.44 -43.20 6.71
CA GLN A 577 -6.65 -43.68 7.36
C GLN A 577 -6.34 -44.09 8.80
N LEU A 578 -6.87 -43.35 9.77
CA LEU A 578 -6.96 -43.80 11.16
C LEU A 578 -8.43 -44.05 11.50
N LYS A 579 -8.75 -45.33 11.71
CA LYS A 579 -10.02 -45.81 12.27
C LYS A 579 -10.10 -45.41 13.75
N ALA A 580 -11.15 -44.70 14.15
CA ALA A 580 -11.54 -44.59 15.54
C ALA A 580 -13.01 -45.03 15.70
N LYS A 581 -13.19 -46.16 16.38
CA LYS A 581 -14.45 -46.63 16.97
C LYS A 581 -14.65 -45.87 18.29
N GLY A 582 -15.90 -45.52 18.61
CA GLY A 582 -16.28 -45.06 19.95
C GLY A 582 -17.64 -44.37 19.97
N SER A 583 -18.69 -45.15 20.19
CA SER A 583 -20.05 -44.72 20.45
C SER A 583 -20.24 -44.33 21.91
N MET A 584 -20.91 -43.21 22.19
CA MET A 584 -21.52 -42.96 23.50
C MET A 584 -22.83 -42.17 23.32
N GLU A 585 -23.88 -42.69 23.94
CA GLU A 585 -25.26 -42.19 23.95
C GLU A 585 -25.44 -40.92 24.82
N PRO A 586 -26.49 -40.12 24.58
CA PRO A 586 -26.80 -38.93 25.39
C PRO A 586 -27.73 -39.26 26.58
N PRO A 587 -27.66 -38.52 27.70
CA PRO A 587 -28.70 -38.57 28.71
C PRO A 587 -29.83 -37.58 28.40
N ASP A 588 -31.02 -38.09 28.66
CA ASP A 588 -32.34 -37.51 28.58
C ASP A 588 -32.75 -36.97 29.96
N VAL A 589 -33.08 -35.68 30.07
CA VAL A 589 -33.97 -35.02 31.06
C VAL A 589 -33.94 -33.50 30.79
N GLY A 590 -35.00 -32.70 30.88
CA GLY A 590 -36.35 -32.91 31.35
C GLY A 590 -37.11 -31.58 31.23
N ALA A 591 -38.43 -31.68 31.08
CA ALA A 591 -39.36 -30.57 30.95
C ALA A 591 -39.54 -29.80 32.27
N THR A 592 -39.71 -28.47 32.17
CA THR A 592 -40.55 -27.69 33.10
C THR A 592 -41.25 -26.56 32.34
N SER A 593 -42.53 -26.43 32.67
CA SER A 593 -43.59 -25.62 32.10
C SER A 593 -43.68 -24.20 32.69
N GLU A 594 -44.46 -23.35 31.99
CA GLU A 594 -45.26 -22.21 32.50
C GLU A 594 -44.48 -20.95 33.00
N THR A 595 -44.79 -19.71 32.62
CA THR A 595 -46.10 -19.05 32.48
C THR A 595 -45.98 -17.73 31.67
N ASP A 596 -47.07 -17.38 30.99
CA ASP A 596 -47.37 -16.12 30.29
C ASP A 596 -47.32 -14.86 31.18
N VAL A 597 -46.83 -13.74 30.63
CA VAL A 597 -47.38 -12.39 30.86
C VAL A 597 -47.31 -11.59 29.55
N SER A 598 -48.47 -11.10 29.13
CA SER A 598 -48.79 -10.37 27.90
C SER A 598 -48.17 -8.97 27.81
N GLU A 599 -47.42 -8.71 26.74
CA GLU A 599 -47.08 -7.37 26.21
C GLU A 599 -47.46 -7.31 24.71
N GLU A 600 -48.75 -7.42 24.41
CA GLU A 600 -49.30 -7.21 23.06
C GLU A 600 -50.32 -6.07 23.12
N GLU A 601 -49.87 -4.80 23.12
CA GLU A 601 -50.74 -3.69 22.68
C GLU A 601 -50.01 -2.38 22.29
N GLU A 602 -48.67 -2.31 22.25
CA GLU A 602 -47.95 -1.10 21.78
C GLU A 602 -47.30 -1.18 20.37
N GLU A 603 -47.38 -2.32 19.67
CA GLU A 603 -46.74 -2.48 18.34
C GLU A 603 -47.61 -2.06 17.12
N ALA A 604 -48.85 -1.63 17.31
CA ALA A 604 -49.78 -1.34 16.20
C ALA A 604 -49.61 0.04 15.52
N LYS A 605 -48.55 0.82 15.81
CA LYS A 605 -48.34 2.16 15.23
C LYS A 605 -47.18 2.30 14.25
N GLN A 606 -46.54 1.21 13.82
CA GLN A 606 -45.31 1.28 12.99
C GLN A 606 -45.40 0.72 11.56
N THR A 607 -46.59 0.57 10.97
CA THR A 607 -46.74 0.12 9.58
C THR A 607 -46.99 1.27 8.59
N ASN A 608 -46.09 2.26 8.55
CA ASN A 608 -46.07 3.27 7.47
C ASN A 608 -45.04 2.96 6.37
N GLY A 609 -44.38 1.79 6.43
CA GLY A 609 -43.28 1.40 5.53
C GLY A 609 -43.61 1.45 4.03
N PRO A 610 -44.66 0.77 3.55
CA PRO A 610 -44.92 0.65 2.11
C PRO A 610 -45.26 1.99 1.44
N LYS A 611 -46.01 2.86 2.15
CA LYS A 611 -46.36 4.19 1.65
C LYS A 611 -45.14 5.10 1.59
N GLN A 612 -44.28 5.05 2.61
CA GLN A 612 -43.06 5.85 2.66
C GLN A 612 -42.07 5.45 1.55
N GLU A 613 -41.95 4.16 1.24
CA GLU A 613 -41.08 3.67 0.16
C GLU A 613 -41.61 4.06 -1.21
N TYR A 614 -42.93 4.01 -1.43
CA TYR A 614 -43.55 4.49 -2.65
C TYR A 614 -43.34 6.00 -2.88
N ASP A 615 -43.48 6.81 -1.83
CA ASP A 615 -43.25 8.26 -1.91
C ASP A 615 -41.76 8.59 -2.23
N ARG A 616 -40.82 7.79 -1.70
CA ARG A 616 -39.39 7.87 -2.07
C ARG A 616 -39.16 7.51 -3.52
N PHE A 617 -39.77 6.43 -4.01
CA PHE A 617 -39.69 6.02 -5.41
C PHE A 617 -40.25 7.09 -6.36
N LYS A 618 -41.41 7.67 -6.02
CA LYS A 618 -42.01 8.77 -6.79
C LYS A 618 -41.11 9.99 -6.85
N THR A 619 -40.49 10.35 -5.73
CA THR A 619 -39.50 11.45 -5.66
C THR A 619 -38.29 11.16 -6.54
N PHE A 620 -37.80 9.92 -6.53
CA PHE A 620 -36.70 9.48 -7.37
C PHE A 620 -37.06 9.56 -8.87
N ALA A 621 -38.21 9.01 -9.30
CA ALA A 621 -38.64 9.03 -10.70
C ALA A 621 -38.77 10.46 -11.25
N ASN A 622 -39.33 11.38 -10.47
CA ASN A 622 -39.42 12.81 -10.82
C ASN A 622 -38.04 13.48 -10.90
N SER A 623 -37.06 13.02 -10.10
CA SER A 623 -35.70 13.54 -10.15
C SER A 623 -34.99 13.20 -11.46
N LEU A 624 -35.38 12.12 -12.15
CA LEU A 624 -34.82 11.73 -13.45
C LEU A 624 -35.19 12.73 -14.55
N LEU A 625 -36.45 13.15 -14.62
CA LEU A 625 -36.90 14.22 -15.53
C LEU A 625 -36.15 15.52 -15.26
N GLY A 626 -36.02 15.88 -13.97
CA GLY A 626 -35.27 17.07 -13.57
C GLY A 626 -33.79 17.02 -13.93
N ARG A 627 -33.19 15.82 -14.04
CA ARG A 627 -31.82 15.64 -14.53
C ARG A 627 -31.74 15.66 -16.06
N SER A 628 -32.70 15.03 -16.74
CA SER A 628 -32.79 15.03 -18.21
C SER A 628 -32.85 16.47 -18.73
N ALA A 629 -33.77 17.29 -18.19
CA ALA A 629 -33.89 18.70 -18.51
C ALA A 629 -32.59 19.50 -18.29
N LYS A 630 -31.86 19.23 -17.19
CA LYS A 630 -30.57 19.89 -16.90
C LYS A 630 -29.47 19.48 -17.88
N ILE A 631 -29.46 18.24 -18.35
CA ILE A 631 -28.50 17.80 -19.37
C ILE A 631 -28.82 18.47 -20.71
N SER A 632 -30.09 18.57 -21.09
CA SER A 632 -30.50 19.33 -22.28
C SER A 632 -30.09 20.80 -22.20
N GLU A 633 -30.24 21.44 -21.04
CA GLU A 633 -29.77 22.81 -20.81
C GLU A 633 -28.23 22.91 -20.95
N LEU A 634 -27.47 21.93 -20.45
CA LEU A 634 -26.01 21.87 -20.60
C LEU A 634 -25.56 21.66 -22.04
N ILE A 635 -26.31 20.88 -22.83
CA ILE A 635 -26.06 20.71 -24.27
C ILE A 635 -26.22 22.05 -24.98
N ALA A 636 -27.34 22.74 -24.76
CA ALA A 636 -27.59 24.06 -25.34
C ALA A 636 -26.52 25.09 -24.94
N ASP A 637 -26.08 25.08 -23.67
CA ASP A 637 -25.00 25.94 -23.17
C ASP A 637 -23.65 25.66 -23.84
N LEU A 638 -23.34 24.39 -24.13
CA LEU A 638 -22.10 23.98 -24.82
C LEU A 638 -22.11 24.41 -26.28
N GLU A 639 -23.23 24.21 -26.97
CA GLU A 639 -23.41 24.60 -28.37
C GLU A 639 -23.32 26.12 -28.53
N ALA A 640 -24.01 26.89 -27.69
CA ALA A 640 -23.93 28.35 -27.69
C ALA A 640 -22.51 28.86 -27.36
N SER A 641 -21.80 28.20 -26.44
CA SER A 641 -20.41 28.55 -26.12
C SER A 641 -19.44 28.25 -27.27
N MET A 642 -19.69 27.18 -28.03
CA MET A 642 -18.92 26.83 -29.23
C MET A 642 -19.13 27.87 -30.33
N GLU A 643 -20.39 28.22 -30.62
CA GLU A 643 -20.72 29.25 -31.62
C GLU A 643 -20.09 30.60 -31.27
N ALA A 644 -20.16 31.01 -29.99
CA ALA A 644 -19.56 32.25 -29.52
C ALA A 644 -18.02 32.28 -29.62
N SER A 645 -17.35 31.12 -29.61
CA SER A 645 -15.89 31.03 -29.71
C SER A 645 -15.36 31.11 -31.14
N GLN A 646 -16.23 31.10 -32.16
CA GLN A 646 -15.88 31.02 -33.59
C GLN A 646 -14.95 29.84 -33.96
N LYS A 647 -14.79 28.86 -33.07
CA LYS A 647 -14.00 27.66 -33.32
C LYS A 647 -14.83 26.67 -34.13
N GLY A 648 -14.45 26.46 -35.38
CA GLY A 648 -15.10 25.47 -36.24
C GLY A 648 -15.04 24.06 -35.63
N PRO A 649 -15.99 23.17 -36.00
CA PRO A 649 -16.04 21.79 -35.49
C PRO A 649 -14.78 20.98 -35.80
N GLU A 650 -14.00 21.39 -36.80
CA GLU A 650 -12.74 20.74 -37.18
C GLU A 650 -11.58 20.96 -36.21
N THR A 651 -11.68 21.94 -35.31
CA THR A 651 -10.65 22.19 -34.30
C THR A 651 -10.59 21.05 -33.28
N SER A 652 -9.44 20.85 -32.62
CA SER A 652 -9.31 19.84 -31.57
C SER A 652 -10.27 20.07 -30.40
N GLU A 653 -10.61 21.33 -30.10
CA GLU A 653 -11.66 21.71 -29.15
C GLU A 653 -13.06 21.40 -29.68
N GLY A 654 -13.38 21.75 -30.93
CA GLY A 654 -14.65 21.41 -31.58
C GLY A 654 -14.92 19.91 -31.59
N LYS A 655 -13.92 19.08 -31.94
CA LYS A 655 -14.00 17.60 -31.89
C LYS A 655 -14.18 17.05 -30.48
N ARG A 656 -13.75 17.79 -29.46
CA ARG A 656 -13.91 17.39 -28.06
C ARG A 656 -15.30 17.77 -27.54
N VAL A 657 -15.82 18.93 -27.93
CA VAL A 657 -17.19 19.36 -27.61
C VAL A 657 -18.21 18.48 -28.32
N ALA A 658 -18.04 18.21 -29.62
CA ALA A 658 -18.95 17.34 -30.38
C ALA A 658 -19.06 15.93 -29.75
N ARG A 659 -17.93 15.34 -29.33
CA ARG A 659 -17.93 14.06 -28.59
C ARG A 659 -18.65 14.16 -27.24
N LEU A 660 -18.49 15.27 -26.52
CA LEU A 660 -19.16 15.46 -25.25
C LEU A 660 -20.67 15.65 -25.43
N VAL A 661 -21.10 16.43 -26.43
CA VAL A 661 -22.52 16.62 -26.77
C VAL A 661 -23.15 15.28 -27.11
N SER A 662 -22.54 14.50 -28.00
CA SER A 662 -23.02 13.15 -28.34
C SER A 662 -23.16 12.24 -27.10
N ASN A 663 -22.19 12.24 -26.19
CA ASN A 663 -22.29 11.48 -24.94
C ASN A 663 -23.40 11.99 -24.01
N LEU A 664 -23.69 13.29 -24.01
CA LEU A 664 -24.76 13.89 -23.22
C LEU A 664 -26.13 13.58 -23.81
N GLU A 665 -26.27 13.58 -25.14
CA GLU A 665 -27.48 13.14 -25.83
C GLU A 665 -27.79 11.68 -25.53
N GLU A 666 -26.80 10.80 -25.57
CA GLU A 666 -26.94 9.39 -25.17
C GLU A 666 -27.36 9.26 -23.70
N ALA A 667 -26.80 10.08 -22.81
CA ALA A 667 -27.17 10.11 -21.39
C ALA A 667 -28.61 10.61 -21.17
N THR A 668 -29.06 11.62 -21.91
CA THR A 668 -30.44 12.13 -21.90
C THR A 668 -31.39 11.04 -22.38
N ALA A 669 -31.11 10.40 -23.52
CA ALA A 669 -31.92 9.30 -24.03
C ALA A 669 -32.01 8.12 -23.03
N THR A 670 -30.91 7.83 -22.34
CA THR A 670 -30.87 6.81 -21.27
C THR A 670 -31.74 7.22 -20.08
N LEU A 671 -31.68 8.48 -19.62
CA LEU A 671 -32.52 8.99 -18.54
C LEU A 671 -34.01 8.92 -18.88
N ASP A 672 -34.37 9.29 -20.11
CA ASP A 672 -35.76 9.25 -20.56
C ASP A 672 -36.27 7.81 -20.65
N ALA A 673 -35.43 6.88 -21.14
CA ALA A 673 -35.75 5.45 -21.13
C ALA A 673 -35.94 4.90 -19.70
N GLU A 674 -35.09 5.28 -18.75
CA GLU A 674 -35.22 4.89 -17.34
C GLU A 674 -36.43 5.52 -16.65
N HIS A 675 -36.77 6.76 -17.00
CA HIS A 675 -38.00 7.40 -16.53
C HIS A 675 -39.25 6.65 -17.03
N ASN A 676 -39.26 6.24 -18.31
CA ASN A 676 -40.35 5.44 -18.87
C ASN A 676 -40.49 4.07 -18.16
N LYS A 677 -39.37 3.44 -17.78
CA LYS A 677 -39.39 2.24 -16.93
C LYS A 677 -40.02 2.52 -15.56
N CYS A 678 -39.68 3.66 -14.94
CA CYS A 678 -40.28 4.07 -13.66
C CYS A 678 -41.79 4.27 -13.76
N GLU A 679 -42.30 4.87 -14.83
CA GLU A 679 -43.74 5.03 -15.06
C GLU A 679 -44.43 3.67 -15.25
N CYS A 680 -43.76 2.69 -15.88
CA CYS A 680 -44.25 1.32 -15.94
C CYS A 680 -44.36 0.68 -14.54
N VAL A 681 -43.33 0.82 -13.70
CA VAL A 681 -43.34 0.33 -12.31
C VAL A 681 -44.44 1.01 -11.50
N LYS A 682 -44.63 2.32 -11.64
CA LYS A 682 -45.71 3.08 -10.98
C LYS A 682 -47.10 2.57 -11.39
N ALA A 683 -47.29 2.23 -12.66
CA ALA A 683 -48.53 1.60 -13.12
C ALA A 683 -48.73 0.19 -12.52
N GLN A 684 -47.66 -0.59 -12.35
CA GLN A 684 -47.70 -1.90 -11.69
C GLN A 684 -48.02 -1.78 -10.19
N VAL A 685 -47.41 -0.83 -9.48
CA VAL A 685 -47.70 -0.55 -8.06
C VAL A 685 -49.16 -0.09 -7.89
N SER A 686 -49.68 0.73 -8.80
CA SER A 686 -51.10 1.14 -8.79
C SER A 686 -52.06 -0.03 -9.02
N LYS A 687 -51.67 -1.03 -9.82
CA LYS A 687 -52.43 -2.30 -9.97
C LYS A 687 -52.36 -3.14 -8.70
N LEU A 688 -51.17 -3.27 -8.10
CA LEU A 688 -50.95 -3.99 -6.85
C LEU A 688 -51.81 -3.41 -5.71
N ALA A 689 -51.88 -2.09 -5.59
CA ALA A 689 -52.70 -1.40 -4.58
C ALA A 689 -54.21 -1.65 -4.72
N LYS A 690 -54.69 -2.14 -5.86
CA LYS A 690 -56.10 -2.51 -6.08
C LYS A 690 -56.40 -3.96 -5.70
N LEU A 691 -55.38 -4.80 -5.50
CA LEU A 691 -55.57 -6.15 -4.99
C LEU A 691 -55.85 -6.04 -3.49
N LYS A 692 -57.03 -6.49 -3.07
CA LYS A 692 -57.51 -6.36 -1.68
C LYS A 692 -56.83 -7.32 -0.70
N ASP A 693 -56.12 -8.32 -1.21
CA ASP A 693 -55.55 -9.39 -0.41
C ASP A 693 -54.06 -9.60 -0.76
N ASN A 694 -53.19 -9.30 0.21
CA ASN A 694 -51.74 -9.46 0.08
C ASN A 694 -51.31 -10.93 0.12
N SER A 695 -52.23 -11.86 0.45
CA SER A 695 -51.95 -13.30 0.44
C SER A 695 -51.98 -13.93 -0.96
N ASP A 696 -52.39 -13.18 -1.99
CA ASP A 696 -52.44 -13.67 -3.37
C ASP A 696 -51.02 -13.94 -3.92
N PRO A 697 -50.69 -15.18 -4.35
CA PRO A 697 -49.42 -15.49 -5.00
C PRO A 697 -49.11 -14.58 -6.21
N ALA A 698 -50.13 -14.04 -6.88
CA ALA A 698 -49.96 -13.08 -7.95
C ALA A 698 -49.42 -11.72 -7.45
N ALA A 699 -49.82 -11.29 -6.25
CA ALA A 699 -49.30 -10.08 -5.61
C ALA A 699 -47.82 -10.25 -5.23
N ALA A 700 -47.44 -11.38 -4.65
CA ALA A 700 -46.04 -11.69 -4.30
C ALA A 700 -45.13 -11.70 -5.54
N LYS A 701 -45.57 -12.34 -6.63
CA LYS A 701 -44.83 -12.35 -7.91
C LYS A 701 -44.70 -10.93 -8.50
N MET A 702 -45.73 -10.10 -8.38
CA MET A 702 -45.69 -8.71 -8.85
C MET A 702 -44.74 -7.85 -8.02
N ILE A 703 -44.65 -8.07 -6.71
CA ILE A 703 -43.70 -7.38 -5.81
C ILE A 703 -42.26 -7.70 -6.22
N THR A 704 -41.92 -8.98 -6.42
CA THR A 704 -40.56 -9.37 -6.85
C THR A 704 -40.18 -8.73 -8.19
N GLN A 705 -41.10 -8.68 -9.16
CA GLN A 705 -40.87 -8.01 -10.45
C GLN A 705 -40.66 -6.50 -10.32
N ILE A 706 -41.33 -5.86 -9.36
CA ILE A 706 -41.14 -4.43 -9.06
C ILE A 706 -39.74 -4.21 -8.46
N ASP A 707 -39.32 -5.03 -7.50
CA ASP A 707 -38.02 -4.90 -6.85
C ASP A 707 -36.84 -5.08 -7.81
N GLU A 708 -36.91 -6.09 -8.70
CA GLU A 708 -35.91 -6.31 -9.75
C GLU A 708 -35.77 -5.08 -10.65
N ARG A 709 -36.89 -4.50 -11.10
CA ARG A 709 -36.90 -3.33 -11.98
C ARG A 709 -36.39 -2.07 -11.30
N VAL A 710 -36.70 -1.85 -10.02
CA VAL A 710 -36.20 -0.71 -9.24
C VAL A 710 -34.67 -0.79 -9.06
N SER A 711 -34.15 -2.00 -8.85
CA SER A 711 -32.71 -2.25 -8.73
C SER A 711 -31.96 -1.90 -10.02
N GLU A 712 -32.47 -2.34 -11.18
CA GLU A 712 -31.88 -2.05 -12.50
C GLU A 712 -31.78 -0.54 -12.78
N THR A 713 -32.86 0.21 -12.52
CA THR A 713 -32.89 1.66 -12.77
C THR A 713 -31.90 2.45 -11.90
N THR A 714 -31.64 1.98 -10.67
CA THR A 714 -30.71 2.64 -9.74
C THR A 714 -29.26 2.61 -10.26
N ILE A 715 -28.86 1.51 -10.91
CA ILE A 715 -27.50 1.33 -11.46
C ILE A 715 -27.24 2.32 -12.62
N SER A 716 -28.20 2.47 -13.53
CA SER A 716 -28.12 3.41 -14.67
C SER A 716 -27.89 4.86 -14.22
N CYS A 717 -28.58 5.31 -13.16
CA CYS A 717 -28.52 6.69 -12.67
C CYS A 717 -27.15 7.11 -12.10
N SER A 718 -26.39 6.15 -11.56
CA SER A 718 -25.05 6.40 -11.03
C SER A 718 -24.06 6.81 -12.11
N LYS A 719 -24.13 6.16 -13.28
CA LYS A 719 -23.30 6.45 -14.47
C LYS A 719 -23.60 7.85 -15.03
N ILE A 720 -24.89 8.19 -15.11
CA ILE A 720 -25.36 9.49 -15.60
C ILE A 720 -24.85 10.65 -14.72
N THR A 721 -24.80 10.46 -13.40
CA THR A 721 -24.31 11.50 -12.46
C THR A 721 -22.83 11.84 -12.72
N ALA A 722 -22.01 10.87 -13.12
CA ALA A 722 -20.62 11.10 -13.48
C ALA A 722 -20.47 11.91 -14.79
N ILE A 723 -21.32 11.62 -15.78
CA ILE A 723 -21.38 12.34 -17.06
C ILE A 723 -21.77 13.81 -16.84
N GLU A 724 -22.79 14.08 -16.01
CA GLU A 724 -23.23 15.43 -15.67
C GLU A 724 -22.10 16.28 -15.03
N SER A 725 -21.31 15.69 -14.13
CA SER A 725 -20.18 16.36 -13.48
C SER A 725 -19.07 16.73 -14.46
N ALA A 726 -18.78 15.85 -15.42
CA ALA A 726 -17.80 16.09 -16.48
C ALA A 726 -18.24 17.26 -17.38
N ALA A 727 -19.52 17.27 -17.80
CA ALA A 727 -20.09 18.33 -18.63
C ALA A 727 -20.03 19.71 -17.95
N LYS A 728 -20.46 19.82 -16.69
CA LYS A 728 -20.38 21.07 -15.92
C LYS A 728 -18.97 21.63 -15.79
N THR A 729 -17.97 20.75 -15.75
CA THR A 729 -16.56 21.16 -15.69
C THR A 729 -16.10 21.71 -17.03
N MET A 730 -16.52 21.09 -18.13
CA MET A 730 -16.17 21.52 -19.48
C MET A 730 -16.83 22.86 -19.86
N VAL A 731 -18.11 23.06 -19.56
CA VAL A 731 -18.81 24.34 -19.73
C VAL A 731 -18.07 25.47 -19.00
N ARG A 732 -17.67 25.25 -17.75
CA ARG A 732 -16.90 26.25 -16.97
C ARG A 732 -15.56 26.60 -17.63
N ASN A 733 -14.87 25.62 -18.21
CA ASN A 733 -13.60 25.86 -18.90
C ASN A 733 -13.81 26.65 -20.20
N LEU A 734 -14.83 26.31 -21.00
CA LEU A 734 -15.14 27.04 -22.24
C LEU A 734 -15.56 28.48 -21.97
N LYS A 735 -16.44 28.70 -20.98
CA LYS A 735 -16.83 30.06 -20.53
C LYS A 735 -15.61 30.86 -20.06
N LYS A 736 -14.58 30.21 -19.50
CA LYS A 736 -13.32 30.86 -19.11
C LYS A 736 -12.47 31.25 -20.33
N VAL A 737 -12.34 30.36 -21.33
CA VAL A 737 -11.61 30.65 -22.58
C VAL A 737 -12.26 31.81 -23.34
N VAL A 738 -13.59 31.78 -23.50
CA VAL A 738 -14.35 32.88 -24.16
C VAL A 738 -14.15 34.21 -23.42
N LYS A 739 -14.02 34.19 -22.09
CA LYS A 739 -13.73 35.38 -21.29
C LYS A 739 -12.27 35.86 -21.39
N GLU A 740 -11.33 34.97 -21.71
CA GLU A 740 -9.91 35.32 -21.91
C GLU A 740 -9.64 35.83 -23.33
N GLU A 741 -10.47 35.46 -24.31
CA GLU A 741 -10.39 35.93 -25.70
C GLU A 741 -11.12 37.27 -25.94
N LYS A 742 -12.07 37.65 -25.07
CA LYS A 742 -12.73 38.98 -25.04
C LYS A 742 -11.94 39.95 -24.17
#